data_AF-A0AAV5A9D9-F1
#
_entry.id   AF-A0AAV5A9D9-F1
#
_cell.length_a   1.000
_cell.length_b   1.000
_cell.length_c   1.000
_cell.angle_alpha   90.00
_cell.angle_beta   90.00
_cell.angle_gamma   90.00
#
_symmetry.space_group_name_H-M   'P 1'
#
loop_
_entity.id
_entity.type
_entity.pdbx_description
1 polymer ?
#
loop_
_entity_poly.entity_id
_entity_poly.type
_entity_poly.pdbx_seq_one_letter_code
_entity_poly.pdbx_strand_id
1 'polypeptide(L)'
;MFVAERVPRDVNDQTDYSRWRLKADDNGRHVWHYLKTDEECAAWPQTTYDKYWLGLDTNMPALPPATDPLSAARKGFRFLKALQAPDGHWPGEYGGPMFLIPGLVIGSYVADMPFEEEEKTELIRYLMNLAHPEDGGWGLHIEGPSTAFGTALNYTAARLLGASSDHPIMAKARRTLHKLGGAAAVPSWGKFWLSLLNVYDWEGNNPIPPELWLLPDSIPIHPHRWWIHTRQVYIPMSYIYGLRYQAPESSIILELRKELYVEDYYKIDWPKQRNNVCSVDVYAPHTKLLDFLNGVLGAYEMCGIPPLRRKALDVVYRMICEEDDNTSYQDLGPVNKMVNLVCRFLVEGKDSVAYEMHKLKRKDFLWIGPQGMRMCGTNGSQLWDTAFISQALVESGLADDEENHEACLKALDWLDKAQIQDNPIHFEKAYRQATKGAWPFSTKEQGYTVSDCTGEGLKAVLYLQKHLTYTPKVVSDRRLFDAVDIMLSMQNSDGGFASYEPIRGPSLLEYINPAEVFGNIMIEYNYPECTTSVLTALSIFKSYYPDYRRKDIKKTTKHAIQYLHKAQHRNGAWVGSWGICFTYATMFALESLSLVGETYDTSGAVRKACEFLVGKQRGDGGWGESYRSCETGEWVEHEQTQVVQTAWAVIALIHGRYPKREPIEKGVKLIMDRQLPDGSWAQEAVEDHSSFTMLFSFCRHHVARSSEGFARSLTTIRGSTSENAASSAQIPLHTPLTPRTLLKIQYLLNKSVVNTTTTSAVHYHRDDKEGTADAAVLIPLCNVDNQPGILFEVRGKLRTHSGEVSFPGGKIDDINQIDKSPEDGAIRETWEEIGIPPNQIHTLNRMDAWRERSLMGLRVLPIVGYISPSPNSEGSPNDFKPIPSLDLSSLVLSPKEVAHVFHLSFTDLLSSTRLRRNLFRGLQPYYTVDVADKIPRHTVNLDDDDRLEVWGLTGWYVTLLMRVLGAW
;
A
#
# COMPACT_ATOMS: atom_id res chain seq x y z
N MET A 1 8.94 -24.00 -4.84
CA MET A 1 9.04 -24.94 -3.71
C MET A 1 7.71 -25.63 -3.41
N PHE A 2 7.01 -26.01 -4.47
CA PHE A 2 7.10 -27.37 -4.99
C PHE A 2 7.98 -27.20 -6.25
N VAL A 3 9.10 -27.86 -6.52
CA VAL A 3 9.64 -29.15 -6.12
C VAL A 3 11.16 -29.00 -6.00
N ALA A 4 11.72 -29.17 -4.80
CA ALA A 4 12.88 -30.04 -4.66
C ALA A 4 12.29 -31.32 -4.08
N GLU A 5 12.49 -32.46 -4.73
CA GLU A 5 11.95 -33.75 -4.30
C GLU A 5 12.44 -34.11 -2.88
N ARG A 6 11.71 -33.65 -1.86
CA ARG A 6 11.56 -34.40 -0.62
C ARG A 6 10.37 -35.31 -0.86
N VAL A 7 10.68 -36.50 -1.35
CA VAL A 7 9.76 -37.65 -1.43
C VAL A 7 8.90 -37.68 -0.16
N PRO A 8 7.55 -37.74 -0.27
CA PRO A 8 6.68 -37.91 0.89
C PRO A 8 7.15 -39.14 1.66
N ARG A 9 7.68 -38.94 2.87
CA ARG A 9 8.00 -40.05 3.77
C ARG A 9 6.67 -40.51 4.35
N ASP A 10 6.11 -41.57 3.75
CA ASP A 10 4.88 -42.28 4.12
C ASP A 10 4.28 -41.87 5.48
N VAL A 11 3.31 -40.98 5.43
CA VAL A 11 2.18 -40.95 6.36
C VAL A 11 0.96 -41.16 5.47
N ASN A 12 0.47 -42.40 5.41
CA ASN A 12 -0.51 -42.89 4.42
C ASN A 12 -1.91 -42.24 4.50
N ASP A 13 -2.12 -41.27 5.38
CA ASP A 13 -3.39 -40.58 5.58
C ASP A 13 -3.28 -39.14 5.05
N GLN A 14 -3.39 -38.98 3.73
CA GLN A 14 -3.64 -37.67 3.11
C GLN A 14 -5.12 -37.56 2.79
N THR A 15 -5.70 -36.38 3.03
CA THR A 15 -7.06 -36.08 2.54
C THR A 15 -7.10 -36.00 1.00
N ASP A 16 -8.27 -36.19 0.40
CA ASP A 16 -8.41 -36.02 -1.05
C ASP A 16 -8.35 -34.52 -1.40
N TYR A 17 -7.21 -34.08 -1.96
CA TYR A 17 -7.00 -32.67 -2.29
C TYR A 17 -7.96 -32.13 -3.34
N SER A 18 -8.60 -32.99 -4.15
CA SER A 18 -9.63 -32.55 -5.08
C SER A 18 -10.91 -32.04 -4.37
N ARG A 19 -11.04 -32.27 -3.05
CA ARG A 19 -12.19 -31.88 -2.22
C ARG A 19 -11.99 -30.60 -1.41
N TRP A 20 -10.77 -30.05 -1.36
CA TRP A 20 -10.53 -28.77 -0.67
C TRP A 20 -10.90 -27.57 -1.56
N ARG A 21 -11.51 -26.55 -0.96
CA ARG A 21 -11.86 -25.25 -1.57
C ARG A 21 -11.43 -24.10 -0.69
N LEU A 22 -10.80 -23.08 -1.27
CA LEU A 22 -10.52 -21.82 -0.62
C LEU A 22 -11.66 -20.85 -0.90
N LYS A 23 -12.33 -20.40 0.16
CA LYS A 23 -13.23 -19.25 0.10
C LYS A 23 -12.41 -17.99 0.36
N ALA A 24 -12.38 -17.10 -0.63
CA ALA A 24 -11.64 -15.84 -0.60
C ALA A 24 -12.43 -14.68 -1.25
N ASP A 25 -13.76 -14.70 -1.13
CA ASP A 25 -14.67 -13.67 -1.68
C ASP A 25 -15.37 -12.83 -0.59
N ASP A 26 -14.88 -12.90 0.65
CA ASP A 26 -15.43 -12.21 1.82
C ASP A 26 -14.44 -11.17 2.36
N ASN A 27 -14.26 -10.09 1.58
CA ASN A 27 -13.42 -8.93 1.95
C ASN A 27 -11.99 -9.31 2.39
N GLY A 28 -11.34 -10.22 1.66
CA GLY A 28 -10.00 -10.72 2.00
C GLY A 28 -9.94 -11.89 2.97
N ARG A 29 -11.04 -12.29 3.61
CA ARG A 29 -11.02 -13.42 4.57
C ARG A 29 -10.74 -14.74 3.84
N HIS A 30 -9.79 -15.52 4.36
CA HIS A 30 -9.41 -16.83 3.82
C HIS A 30 -9.94 -17.95 4.70
N VAL A 31 -10.75 -18.85 4.12
CA VAL A 31 -11.22 -20.04 4.83
C VAL A 31 -11.19 -21.24 3.89
N TRP A 32 -10.52 -22.31 4.32
CA TRP A 32 -10.50 -23.58 3.60
C TRP A 32 -11.65 -24.50 4.04
N HIS A 33 -12.29 -25.13 3.07
CA HIS A 33 -13.42 -26.05 3.24
C HIS A 33 -13.10 -27.40 2.62
N TYR A 34 -13.38 -28.49 3.33
CA TYR A 34 -13.33 -29.85 2.80
C TYR A 34 -14.74 -30.32 2.44
N LEU A 35 -14.97 -30.67 1.17
CA LEU A 35 -16.25 -31.13 0.66
C LEU A 35 -16.38 -32.65 0.82
N LYS A 36 -17.48 -33.12 1.41
CA LYS A 36 -17.67 -34.52 1.80
C LYS A 36 -18.33 -35.37 0.73
N THR A 37 -19.09 -34.77 -0.20
CA THR A 37 -19.78 -35.52 -1.26
C THR A 37 -19.39 -35.08 -2.68
N ASP A 38 -19.65 -35.93 -3.66
CA ASP A 38 -19.37 -35.63 -5.06
C ASP A 38 -20.33 -34.56 -5.61
N GLU A 39 -21.57 -34.50 -5.08
CA GLU A 39 -22.53 -33.45 -5.39
C GLU A 39 -22.04 -32.07 -4.94
N GLU A 40 -21.45 -31.98 -3.75
CA GLU A 40 -20.82 -30.74 -3.26
C GLU A 40 -19.65 -30.33 -4.16
N CYS A 41 -18.81 -31.29 -4.57
CA CYS A 41 -17.69 -31.03 -5.47
C CYS A 41 -18.13 -30.57 -6.87
N ALA A 42 -19.25 -31.10 -7.36
CA ALA A 42 -19.86 -30.66 -8.62
C ALA A 42 -20.50 -29.27 -8.52
N ALA A 43 -21.08 -28.92 -7.37
CA ALA A 43 -21.69 -27.62 -7.12
C ALA A 43 -20.65 -26.49 -6.92
N TRP A 44 -19.49 -26.83 -6.34
CA TRP A 44 -18.37 -25.91 -6.16
C TRP A 44 -17.10 -26.52 -6.75
N PRO A 45 -16.81 -26.31 -8.05
CA PRO A 45 -15.60 -26.83 -8.69
C PRO A 45 -14.33 -26.10 -8.23
N GLN A 46 -13.16 -26.76 -8.30
CA GLN A 46 -11.88 -26.13 -8.00
C GLN A 46 -11.51 -25.06 -9.03
N THR A 47 -11.08 -23.92 -8.52
CA THR A 47 -10.47 -22.81 -9.26
C THR A 47 -8.98 -23.05 -9.49
N THR A 48 -8.34 -22.16 -10.27
CA THR A 48 -6.89 -22.19 -10.47
C THR A 48 -6.12 -21.94 -9.17
N TYR A 49 -6.57 -21.00 -8.33
CA TYR A 49 -5.90 -20.73 -7.06
C TYR A 49 -6.09 -21.85 -6.04
N ASP A 50 -7.23 -22.55 -6.03
CA ASP A 50 -7.40 -23.75 -5.21
C ASP A 50 -6.31 -24.77 -5.52
N LYS A 51 -6.16 -25.09 -6.81
CA LYS A 51 -5.20 -26.08 -7.30
C LYS A 51 -3.77 -25.66 -7.05
N TYR A 52 -3.43 -24.40 -7.33
CA TYR A 52 -2.09 -23.86 -7.12
C TYR A 52 -1.65 -24.01 -5.66
N TRP A 53 -2.49 -23.56 -4.72
CA TRP A 53 -2.15 -23.61 -3.30
C TRP A 53 -2.16 -25.02 -2.73
N LEU A 54 -2.92 -25.95 -3.30
CA LEU A 54 -2.90 -27.38 -2.98
C LEU A 54 -1.77 -28.15 -3.67
N GLY A 55 -0.99 -27.51 -4.55
CA GLY A 55 0.10 -28.15 -5.31
C GLY A 55 -0.41 -29.14 -6.36
N LEU A 56 -1.66 -28.97 -6.80
CA LEU A 56 -2.25 -29.72 -7.91
C LEU A 56 -1.91 -29.04 -9.24
N ASP A 57 -2.03 -29.80 -10.34
CA ASP A 57 -1.88 -29.25 -11.68
C ASP A 57 -2.93 -28.16 -11.92
N THR A 58 -2.48 -26.92 -12.17
CA THR A 58 -3.33 -25.78 -12.44
C THR A 58 -3.99 -25.87 -13.82
N ASN A 59 -3.54 -26.79 -14.68
CA ASN A 59 -3.91 -26.91 -16.09
C ASN A 59 -3.63 -25.64 -16.90
N MET A 60 -2.73 -24.78 -16.41
CA MET A 60 -2.32 -23.59 -17.14
C MET A 60 -1.45 -23.96 -18.35
N PRO A 61 -1.63 -23.30 -19.50
CA PRO A 61 -0.87 -23.62 -20.69
C PRO A 61 0.60 -23.23 -20.53
N ALA A 62 1.50 -24.08 -21.02
CA ALA A 62 2.90 -23.73 -21.16
C ALA A 62 3.05 -22.56 -22.16
N LEU A 63 3.75 -21.52 -21.75
CA LEU A 63 4.07 -20.33 -22.53
C LEU A 63 5.50 -20.46 -23.08
N PRO A 64 5.80 -19.88 -24.26
CA PRO A 64 7.16 -19.87 -24.79
C PRO A 64 8.14 -19.19 -23.83
N PRO A 65 9.44 -19.55 -23.86
CA PRO A 65 10.47 -18.85 -23.09
C PRO A 65 10.44 -17.34 -23.37
N ALA A 66 10.65 -16.54 -22.33
CA ALA A 66 10.70 -15.09 -22.46
C ALA A 66 11.94 -14.67 -23.27
N THR A 67 11.77 -13.76 -24.22
CA THR A 67 12.87 -13.24 -25.06
C THR A 67 13.52 -11.99 -24.49
N ASP A 68 12.78 -11.28 -23.64
CA ASP A 68 13.16 -10.01 -23.02
C ASP A 68 12.47 -9.83 -21.66
N PRO A 69 12.93 -8.90 -20.82
CA PRO A 69 12.38 -8.72 -19.47
C PRO A 69 10.90 -8.35 -19.44
N LEU A 70 10.39 -7.60 -20.42
CA LEU A 70 8.97 -7.23 -20.47
C LEU A 70 8.10 -8.44 -20.84
N SER A 71 8.55 -9.28 -21.76
CA SER A 71 7.88 -10.55 -22.07
C SER A 71 7.86 -11.50 -20.87
N ALA A 72 8.93 -11.54 -20.06
CA ALA A 72 8.97 -12.29 -18.81
C ALA A 72 7.96 -11.74 -17.79
N ALA A 73 7.89 -10.42 -17.64
CA ALA A 73 6.93 -9.76 -16.77
C ALA A 73 5.47 -9.99 -17.22
N ARG A 74 5.18 -9.94 -18.53
CA ARG A 74 3.85 -10.29 -19.05
C ARG A 74 3.45 -11.72 -18.72
N LYS A 75 4.37 -12.67 -18.91
CA LYS A 75 4.13 -14.09 -18.58
C LYS A 75 3.84 -14.27 -17.10
N GLY A 76 4.64 -13.66 -16.23
CA GLY A 76 4.44 -13.82 -14.79
C GLY A 76 3.18 -13.12 -14.29
N PHE A 77 2.80 -11.95 -14.85
CA PHE A 77 1.54 -11.33 -14.46
C PHE A 77 0.34 -12.12 -14.99
N ARG A 78 0.44 -12.77 -16.15
CA ARG A 78 -0.59 -13.70 -16.62
C ARG A 78 -0.82 -14.86 -15.62
N PHE A 79 0.25 -15.36 -15.03
CA PHE A 79 0.16 -16.35 -13.94
C PHE A 79 -0.51 -15.76 -12.70
N LEU A 80 -0.05 -14.60 -12.19
CA LEU A 80 -0.65 -13.97 -11.02
C LEU A 80 -2.13 -13.58 -11.22
N LYS A 81 -2.49 -13.11 -12.40
CA LYS A 81 -3.87 -12.78 -12.77
C LYS A 81 -4.79 -13.99 -12.62
N ALA A 82 -4.30 -15.20 -12.90
CA ALA A 82 -5.06 -16.44 -12.72
C ALA A 82 -5.23 -16.84 -11.23
N LEU A 83 -4.45 -16.23 -10.33
CA LEU A 83 -4.52 -16.44 -8.88
C LEU A 83 -5.29 -15.34 -8.13
N GLN A 84 -5.74 -14.29 -8.80
CA GLN A 84 -6.51 -13.22 -8.18
C GLN A 84 -7.86 -13.76 -7.68
N ALA A 85 -8.21 -13.46 -6.44
CA ALA A 85 -9.49 -13.83 -5.85
C ALA A 85 -10.66 -13.07 -6.49
N PRO A 86 -11.90 -13.59 -6.40
CA PRO A 86 -13.08 -12.94 -6.98
C PRO A 86 -13.34 -11.51 -6.49
N ASP A 87 -13.00 -11.21 -5.23
CA ASP A 87 -13.15 -9.89 -4.61
C ASP A 87 -11.99 -8.93 -4.92
N GLY A 88 -10.92 -9.40 -5.59
CA GLY A 88 -9.86 -8.58 -6.17
C GLY A 88 -8.49 -8.60 -5.50
N HIS A 89 -8.37 -9.21 -4.32
CA HIS A 89 -7.07 -9.40 -3.67
C HIS A 89 -6.36 -10.68 -4.15
N TRP A 90 -5.12 -10.89 -3.70
CA TRP A 90 -4.39 -12.13 -3.91
C TRP A 90 -4.31 -12.95 -2.62
N PRO A 91 -4.91 -14.15 -2.55
CA PRO A 91 -4.74 -15.04 -1.41
C PRO A 91 -3.31 -15.56 -1.34
N GLY A 92 -2.78 -15.72 -0.14
CA GLY A 92 -1.38 -16.07 0.11
C GLY A 92 -1.23 -16.95 1.33
N GLU A 93 -0.37 -17.96 1.22
CA GLU A 93 0.12 -18.72 2.37
C GLU A 93 1.07 -17.87 3.22
N TYR A 94 0.89 -17.88 4.54
CA TYR A 94 1.64 -17.02 5.47
C TYR A 94 2.13 -17.79 6.71
N GLY A 95 2.66 -19.01 6.52
CA GLY A 95 3.22 -19.84 7.58
C GLY A 95 4.74 -19.68 7.73
N GLY A 96 5.38 -20.61 8.45
CA GLY A 96 6.83 -20.60 8.64
C GLY A 96 7.24 -20.78 10.11
N PRO A 97 6.67 -20.03 11.06
CA PRO A 97 6.96 -20.23 12.47
C PRO A 97 6.39 -21.55 13.00
N MET A 98 7.23 -22.34 13.65
CA MET A 98 6.89 -23.70 14.12
C MET A 98 6.37 -23.73 15.56
N PHE A 99 6.11 -22.57 16.18
CA PHE A 99 5.51 -22.47 17.52
C PHE A 99 4.02 -22.10 17.50
N LEU A 100 3.43 -21.89 16.31
CA LEU A 100 2.01 -21.49 16.16
C LEU A 100 1.05 -22.67 16.28
N ILE A 101 1.29 -23.75 15.53
CA ILE A 101 0.46 -24.97 15.60
C ILE A 101 0.37 -25.51 17.02
N PRO A 102 1.45 -25.57 17.82
CA PRO A 102 1.34 -25.98 19.21
C PRO A 102 0.39 -25.11 20.05
N GLY A 103 0.46 -23.78 19.93
CA GLY A 103 -0.48 -22.89 20.62
C GLY A 103 -1.93 -23.08 20.17
N LEU A 104 -2.14 -23.27 18.87
CA LEU A 104 -3.44 -23.63 18.29
C LEU A 104 -4.00 -24.94 18.86
N VAL A 105 -3.20 -26.00 18.87
CA VAL A 105 -3.63 -27.34 19.31
C VAL A 105 -3.82 -27.39 20.82
N ILE A 106 -2.86 -26.87 21.60
CA ILE A 106 -2.95 -26.84 23.06
C ILE A 106 -4.10 -25.94 23.50
N GLY A 107 -4.19 -24.72 22.96
CA GLY A 107 -5.28 -23.79 23.28
C GLY A 107 -6.66 -24.37 22.93
N SER A 108 -6.78 -25.02 21.77
CA SER A 108 -8.03 -25.70 21.37
C SER A 108 -8.36 -26.90 22.26
N TYR A 109 -7.37 -27.69 22.65
CA TYR A 109 -7.55 -28.82 23.58
C TYR A 109 -8.04 -28.34 24.95
N VAL A 110 -7.41 -27.29 25.49
CA VAL A 110 -7.76 -26.73 26.80
C VAL A 110 -9.15 -26.06 26.78
N ALA A 111 -9.51 -25.45 25.66
CA ALA A 111 -10.80 -24.81 25.47
C ALA A 111 -11.93 -25.77 25.04
N ASP A 112 -11.68 -27.09 24.98
CA ASP A 112 -12.64 -28.09 24.48
C ASP A 112 -13.19 -27.76 23.07
N MET A 113 -12.30 -27.28 22.20
CA MET A 113 -12.59 -26.87 20.83
C MET A 113 -12.00 -27.88 19.81
N PRO A 114 -12.70 -28.98 19.49
CA PRO A 114 -12.15 -30.02 18.62
C PRO A 114 -11.85 -29.51 17.20
N PHE A 115 -11.00 -30.26 16.51
CA PHE A 115 -10.75 -30.13 15.07
C PHE A 115 -11.60 -31.14 14.31
N GLU A 116 -11.96 -30.81 13.07
CA GLU A 116 -12.51 -31.79 12.14
C GLU A 116 -11.45 -32.86 11.81
N GLU A 117 -11.86 -34.06 11.40
CA GLU A 117 -10.93 -35.17 11.15
C GLU A 117 -9.94 -34.85 10.01
N GLU A 118 -10.39 -34.10 9.01
CA GLU A 118 -9.57 -33.67 7.88
C GLU A 118 -8.55 -32.61 8.30
N GLU A 119 -8.93 -31.69 9.19
CA GLU A 119 -8.01 -30.72 9.80
C GLU A 119 -6.93 -31.43 10.62
N LYS A 120 -7.31 -32.40 11.47
CA LYS A 120 -6.35 -33.19 12.26
C LYS A 120 -5.35 -33.93 11.37
N THR A 121 -5.86 -34.60 10.34
CA THR A 121 -5.05 -35.37 9.39
C THR A 121 -4.00 -34.48 8.73
N GLU A 122 -4.40 -33.34 8.21
CA GLU A 122 -3.49 -32.43 7.51
C GLU A 122 -2.54 -31.66 8.45
N LEU A 123 -2.96 -31.36 9.69
CA LEU A 123 -2.08 -30.79 10.72
C LEU A 123 -0.98 -31.78 11.13
N ILE A 124 -1.34 -33.05 11.37
CA ILE A 124 -0.34 -34.11 11.66
C ILE A 124 0.62 -34.24 10.48
N ARG A 125 0.10 -34.32 9.26
CA ARG A 125 0.90 -34.44 8.04
C ARG A 125 1.90 -33.27 7.91
N TYR A 126 1.48 -32.03 8.18
CA TYR A 126 2.37 -30.88 8.16
C TYR A 126 3.53 -31.01 9.16
N LEU A 127 3.23 -31.37 10.40
CA LEU A 127 4.25 -31.59 11.43
C LEU A 127 5.23 -32.70 11.00
N MET A 128 4.74 -33.84 10.52
CA MET A 128 5.58 -34.96 10.11
C MET A 128 6.46 -34.64 8.90
N ASN A 129 5.93 -33.91 7.90
CA ASN A 129 6.67 -33.50 6.72
C ASN A 129 7.80 -32.50 7.02
N LEU A 130 7.63 -31.68 8.05
CA LEU A 130 8.61 -30.70 8.48
C LEU A 130 9.52 -31.18 9.61
N ALA A 131 9.33 -32.41 10.09
CA ALA A 131 10.27 -33.01 11.02
C ALA A 131 11.65 -33.11 10.36
N HIS A 132 12.68 -32.66 11.06
CA HIS A 132 14.02 -32.64 10.51
C HIS A 132 14.46 -34.07 10.13
N PRO A 133 14.98 -34.28 8.90
CA PRO A 133 15.05 -35.60 8.29
C PRO A 133 15.97 -36.59 9.03
N GLU A 134 16.98 -36.08 9.73
CA GLU A 134 18.00 -36.89 10.40
C GLU A 134 17.59 -37.27 11.84
N ASP A 135 17.22 -36.26 12.64
CA ASP A 135 16.99 -36.36 14.08
C ASP A 135 15.50 -36.32 14.45
N GLY A 136 14.60 -36.01 13.51
CA GLY A 136 13.15 -35.92 13.72
C GLY A 136 12.69 -34.75 14.57
N GLY A 137 13.57 -33.79 14.89
CA GLY A 137 13.21 -32.62 15.71
C GLY A 137 12.57 -31.49 14.90
N TRP A 138 12.24 -30.38 15.58
CA TRP A 138 11.73 -29.15 14.98
C TRP A 138 12.42 -27.91 15.57
N GLY A 139 12.63 -26.91 14.74
CA GLY A 139 13.18 -25.61 15.13
C GLY A 139 12.13 -24.57 15.51
N LEU A 140 12.57 -23.32 15.67
CA LEU A 140 11.69 -22.16 15.88
C LEU A 140 10.85 -21.84 14.62
N HIS A 141 11.41 -22.10 13.44
CA HIS A 141 10.79 -21.94 12.12
C HIS A 141 11.26 -23.07 11.19
N ILE A 142 10.67 -23.17 9.99
CA ILE A 142 10.89 -24.28 9.05
C ILE A 142 12.34 -24.48 8.55
N GLU A 143 13.18 -23.46 8.62
CA GLU A 143 14.61 -23.53 8.24
C GLU A 143 15.56 -23.59 9.45
N GLY A 144 15.01 -23.47 10.66
CA GLY A 144 15.78 -23.46 11.90
C GLY A 144 16.28 -24.87 12.26
N PRO A 145 17.40 -24.97 12.99
CA PRO A 145 17.85 -26.25 13.53
C PRO A 145 16.85 -26.79 14.56
N SER A 146 16.89 -28.09 14.84
CA SER A 146 16.09 -28.69 15.92
C SER A 146 16.42 -28.02 17.27
N THR A 147 15.38 -27.60 17.98
CA THR A 147 15.47 -26.90 19.27
C THR A 147 14.64 -27.60 20.36
N ALA A 148 14.89 -27.31 21.64
CA ALA A 148 14.07 -27.86 22.71
C ALA A 148 12.64 -27.32 22.61
N PHE A 149 12.48 -26.03 22.32
CA PHE A 149 11.20 -25.37 22.15
C PHE A 149 10.37 -25.98 21.02
N GLY A 150 10.92 -25.97 19.80
CA GLY A 150 10.24 -26.48 18.62
C GLY A 150 9.92 -27.96 18.75
N THR A 151 10.87 -28.76 19.25
CA THR A 151 10.67 -30.22 19.34
C THR A 151 9.66 -30.61 20.41
N ALA A 152 9.72 -30.02 21.61
CA ALA A 152 8.78 -30.33 22.69
C ALA A 152 7.35 -29.96 22.30
N LEU A 153 7.15 -28.76 21.76
CA LEU A 153 5.83 -28.25 21.45
C LEU A 153 5.19 -28.96 20.25
N ASN A 154 5.92 -29.18 19.17
CA ASN A 154 5.37 -29.90 18.00
C ASN A 154 5.14 -31.38 18.28
N TYR A 155 6.01 -32.02 19.08
CA TYR A 155 5.76 -33.38 19.56
C TYR A 155 4.45 -33.44 20.36
N THR A 156 4.27 -32.54 21.32
CA THR A 156 3.03 -32.46 22.12
C THR A 156 1.81 -32.22 21.24
N ALA A 157 1.89 -31.29 20.27
CA ALA A 157 0.80 -31.00 19.35
C ALA A 157 0.40 -32.23 18.54
N ALA A 158 1.37 -32.94 17.95
CA ALA A 158 1.12 -34.16 17.20
C ALA A 158 0.47 -35.26 18.07
N ARG A 159 0.92 -35.42 19.32
CA ARG A 159 0.33 -36.38 20.28
C ARG A 159 -1.13 -36.04 20.61
N LEU A 160 -1.43 -34.77 20.85
CA LEU A 160 -2.81 -34.30 21.12
C LEU A 160 -3.74 -34.46 19.91
N LEU A 161 -3.21 -34.34 18.70
CA LEU A 161 -3.97 -34.57 17.46
C LEU A 161 -4.22 -36.07 17.19
N GLY A 162 -3.52 -36.97 17.88
CA GLY A 162 -3.71 -38.43 17.79
C GLY A 162 -2.52 -39.22 17.21
N ALA A 163 -1.39 -38.58 16.93
CA ALA A 163 -0.21 -39.30 16.45
C ALA A 163 0.33 -40.28 17.51
N SER A 164 0.67 -41.50 17.11
CA SER A 164 1.26 -42.51 18.01
C SER A 164 2.66 -42.11 18.47
N SER A 165 2.94 -42.28 19.76
CA SER A 165 4.30 -42.09 20.33
C SER A 165 5.33 -43.08 19.78
N ASP A 166 4.88 -44.20 19.21
CA ASP A 166 5.71 -45.23 18.58
C ASP A 166 5.95 -44.98 17.08
N HIS A 167 5.30 -43.96 16.49
CA HIS A 167 5.56 -43.57 15.11
C HIS A 167 7.07 -43.28 14.92
N PRO A 168 7.74 -43.75 13.86
CA PRO A 168 9.19 -43.64 13.73
C PRO A 168 9.73 -42.20 13.85
N ILE A 169 9.00 -41.21 13.31
CA ILE A 169 9.34 -39.79 13.43
C ILE A 169 9.17 -39.32 14.88
N MET A 170 8.08 -39.69 15.54
CA MET A 170 7.81 -39.32 16.94
C MET A 170 8.84 -39.91 17.90
N ALA A 171 9.22 -41.17 17.69
CA ALA A 171 10.28 -41.81 18.46
C ALA A 171 11.65 -41.14 18.26
N LYS A 172 11.96 -40.66 17.05
CA LYS A 172 13.17 -39.86 16.78
C LYS A 172 13.09 -38.49 17.48
N ALA A 173 12.00 -37.76 17.31
CA ALA A 173 11.73 -36.48 17.94
C ALA A 173 11.91 -36.55 19.46
N ARG A 174 11.32 -37.56 20.12
CA ARG A 174 11.44 -37.76 21.57
C ARG A 174 12.90 -37.98 22.00
N ARG A 175 13.66 -38.79 21.26
CA ARG A 175 15.10 -38.98 21.53
C ARG A 175 15.88 -37.68 21.37
N THR A 176 15.55 -36.88 20.35
CA THR A 176 16.19 -35.58 20.11
C THR A 176 15.86 -34.58 21.20
N LEU A 177 14.59 -34.50 21.63
CA LEU A 177 14.18 -33.70 22.78
C LEU A 177 14.95 -34.08 24.04
N HIS A 178 15.09 -35.39 24.33
CA HIS A 178 15.85 -35.86 25.49
C HIS A 178 17.34 -35.50 25.41
N LYS A 179 17.96 -35.55 24.22
CA LYS A 179 19.34 -35.06 24.01
C LYS A 179 19.49 -33.56 24.26
N LEU A 180 18.44 -32.79 24.03
CA LEU A 180 18.39 -31.35 24.28
C LEU A 180 18.04 -30.99 25.73
N GLY A 181 17.98 -31.98 26.64
CA GLY A 181 17.68 -31.77 28.06
C GLY A 181 16.21 -32.02 28.45
N GLY A 182 15.38 -32.46 27.51
CA GLY A 182 13.94 -32.67 27.73
C GLY A 182 13.15 -31.37 27.81
N ALA A 183 11.84 -31.50 28.06
CA ALA A 183 10.96 -30.34 28.16
C ALA A 183 11.21 -29.45 29.40
N ALA A 184 12.06 -29.88 30.35
CA ALA A 184 12.45 -29.05 31.50
C ALA A 184 13.30 -27.83 31.09
N ALA A 185 13.99 -27.91 29.94
CA ALA A 185 14.88 -26.87 29.43
C ALA A 185 14.26 -26.04 28.29
N VAL A 186 12.93 -26.05 28.12
CA VAL A 186 12.29 -25.21 27.09
C VAL A 186 12.28 -23.72 27.49
N PRO A 187 12.28 -22.79 26.52
CA PRO A 187 12.11 -21.35 26.76
C PRO A 187 10.79 -21.00 27.47
N SER A 188 10.68 -19.77 27.99
CA SER A 188 9.55 -19.28 28.78
C SER A 188 8.18 -19.49 28.12
N TRP A 189 8.06 -19.23 26.82
CA TRP A 189 6.81 -19.45 26.08
C TRP A 189 6.44 -20.95 26.00
N GLY A 190 7.44 -21.83 25.95
CA GLY A 190 7.23 -23.28 25.98
C GLY A 190 6.76 -23.73 27.35
N LYS A 191 7.40 -23.21 28.40
CA LYS A 191 7.01 -23.45 29.80
C LYS A 191 5.56 -23.03 30.02
N PHE A 192 5.16 -21.86 29.53
CA PHE A 192 3.79 -21.36 29.62
C PHE A 192 2.77 -22.32 28.99
N TRP A 193 2.96 -22.70 27.73
CA TRP A 193 2.02 -23.60 27.02
C TRP A 193 1.94 -24.99 27.66
N LEU A 194 3.07 -25.55 28.07
CA LEU A 194 3.11 -26.85 28.75
C LEU A 194 2.52 -26.78 30.16
N SER A 195 2.63 -25.64 30.85
CA SER A 195 2.00 -25.43 32.16
C SER A 195 0.50 -25.33 32.04
N LEU A 196 0.01 -24.59 31.06
CA LEU A 196 -1.41 -24.51 30.71
C LEU A 196 -2.00 -25.90 30.40
N LEU A 197 -1.27 -26.73 29.65
CA LEU A 197 -1.66 -28.11 29.33
C LEU A 197 -1.59 -29.07 30.52
N ASN A 198 -1.04 -28.66 31.66
CA ASN A 198 -0.80 -29.50 32.84
C ASN A 198 0.28 -30.59 32.66
N VAL A 199 1.27 -30.34 31.80
CA VAL A 199 2.43 -31.21 31.61
C VAL A 199 3.74 -30.56 32.04
N TYR A 200 3.70 -29.36 32.63
CA TYR A 200 4.81 -28.63 33.26
C TYR A 200 4.23 -27.88 34.49
N ASP A 201 5.01 -27.69 35.56
CA ASP A 201 4.51 -27.01 36.76
C ASP A 201 4.72 -25.49 36.68
N TRP A 202 3.72 -24.71 37.10
CA TRP A 202 3.81 -23.25 37.11
C TRP A 202 4.98 -22.71 37.95
N GLU A 203 5.43 -23.43 38.98
CA GLU A 203 6.61 -23.07 39.77
C GLU A 203 7.91 -23.06 38.97
N GLY A 204 7.95 -23.75 37.82
CA GLY A 204 9.08 -23.71 36.91
C GLY A 204 9.07 -22.57 35.90
N ASN A 205 8.13 -21.62 36.01
CA ASN A 205 8.08 -20.42 35.18
C ASN A 205 8.65 -19.21 35.94
N ASN A 206 9.30 -18.29 35.22
CA ASN A 206 9.52 -16.95 35.75
C ASN A 206 8.17 -16.22 35.88
N PRO A 207 8.00 -15.32 36.87
CA PRO A 207 6.71 -14.69 37.11
C PRO A 207 6.20 -13.79 35.97
N ILE A 208 4.91 -13.93 35.66
CA ILE A 208 4.17 -13.08 34.72
C ILE A 208 3.01 -12.37 35.46
N PRO A 209 3.30 -11.49 36.43
CA PRO A 209 2.29 -10.97 37.35
C PRO A 209 1.27 -10.06 36.62
N PRO A 210 -0.05 -10.33 36.74
CA PRO A 210 -1.07 -9.44 36.17
C PRO A 210 -1.09 -8.06 36.83
N GLU A 211 -0.52 -7.90 38.02
CA GLU A 211 -0.45 -6.62 38.74
C GLU A 211 0.35 -5.53 38.01
N LEU A 212 1.20 -5.89 37.04
CA LEU A 212 1.89 -4.91 36.18
C LEU A 212 0.93 -4.01 35.42
N TRP A 213 -0.27 -4.51 35.11
CA TRP A 213 -1.33 -3.78 34.42
C TRP A 213 -2.11 -2.80 35.33
N LEU A 214 -1.82 -2.80 36.64
CA LEU A 214 -2.38 -1.84 37.60
C LEU A 214 -1.44 -0.66 37.88
N LEU A 215 -0.22 -0.68 37.33
CA LEU A 215 0.72 0.41 37.50
C LEU A 215 0.14 1.71 36.93
N PRO A 216 0.49 2.89 37.47
CA PRO A 216 0.15 4.15 36.83
C PRO A 216 0.76 4.26 35.42
N ASP A 217 -0.03 4.78 34.47
CA ASP A 217 0.40 4.99 33.09
C ASP A 217 1.60 5.95 32.95
N SER A 218 1.98 6.70 33.97
CA SER A 218 3.18 7.55 33.91
C SER A 218 4.49 6.78 34.11
N ILE A 219 4.43 5.52 34.58
CA ILE A 219 5.63 4.73 34.89
C ILE A 219 6.31 4.23 33.59
N PRO A 220 7.63 4.43 33.41
CA PRO A 220 8.35 4.06 32.18
C PRO A 220 8.30 2.57 31.82
N ILE A 221 8.17 1.68 32.82
CA ILE A 221 8.09 0.22 32.62
C ILE A 221 6.65 -0.29 32.38
N HIS A 222 5.65 0.59 32.40
CA HIS A 222 4.25 0.17 32.25
C HIS A 222 4.04 -0.58 30.92
N PRO A 223 3.36 -1.76 30.91
CA PRO A 223 3.18 -2.59 29.73
C PRO A 223 2.53 -1.94 28.49
N HIS A 224 1.66 -0.94 28.63
CA HIS A 224 1.13 -0.19 27.47
C HIS A 224 2.20 0.49 26.60
N ARG A 225 3.42 0.67 27.12
CA ARG A 225 4.57 1.18 26.36
C ARG A 225 5.33 0.11 25.60
N TRP A 226 5.06 -1.15 25.90
CA TRP A 226 5.71 -2.25 25.21
C TRP A 226 5.18 -2.34 23.78
N TRP A 227 5.98 -2.96 22.93
CA TRP A 227 5.56 -3.28 21.57
C TRP A 227 4.20 -3.98 21.57
N ILE A 228 3.34 -3.66 20.60
CA ILE A 228 1.96 -4.15 20.55
C ILE A 228 1.89 -5.68 20.55
N HIS A 229 2.76 -6.37 19.80
CA HIS A 229 2.82 -7.83 19.78
C HIS A 229 3.19 -8.42 21.14
N THR A 230 4.24 -7.90 21.76
CA THR A 230 4.64 -8.32 23.10
C THR A 230 3.50 -8.12 24.10
N ARG A 231 2.95 -6.91 24.18
CA ARG A 231 1.92 -6.64 25.18
C ARG A 231 0.64 -7.46 24.94
N GLN A 232 0.19 -7.62 23.69
CA GLN A 232 -1.00 -8.40 23.38
C GLN A 232 -0.85 -9.89 23.68
N VAL A 233 0.37 -10.45 23.60
CA VAL A 233 0.64 -11.82 24.06
C VAL A 233 0.70 -11.91 25.59
N TYR A 234 1.38 -10.96 26.24
CA TYR A 234 1.58 -11.01 27.70
C TYR A 234 0.34 -10.61 28.51
N ILE A 235 -0.65 -9.89 27.96
CA ILE A 235 -1.95 -9.64 28.60
C ILE A 235 -2.61 -10.98 29.01
N PRO A 236 -3.02 -11.85 28.07
CA PRO A 236 -3.71 -13.08 28.41
C PRO A 236 -2.79 -14.13 29.06
N MET A 237 -1.48 -14.12 28.77
CA MET A 237 -0.54 -14.96 29.51
C MET A 237 -0.50 -14.60 31.00
N SER A 238 -0.49 -13.31 31.35
CA SER A 238 -0.51 -12.86 32.75
C SER A 238 -1.82 -13.21 33.46
N TYR A 239 -2.94 -13.25 32.73
CA TYR A 239 -4.23 -13.70 33.27
C TYR A 239 -4.19 -15.17 33.66
N ILE A 240 -3.79 -16.04 32.72
CA ILE A 240 -3.69 -17.49 32.94
C ILE A 240 -2.66 -17.81 34.02
N TYR A 241 -1.50 -17.16 33.98
CA TYR A 241 -0.48 -17.28 35.02
C TYR A 241 -1.07 -16.88 36.37
N GLY A 242 -1.73 -15.72 36.46
CA GLY A 242 -2.32 -15.21 37.69
C GLY A 242 -3.36 -16.16 38.32
N LEU A 243 -4.09 -16.92 37.50
CA LEU A 243 -5.00 -17.99 37.90
C LEU A 243 -4.30 -19.31 38.25
N ARG A 244 -3.07 -19.54 37.77
CA ARG A 244 -2.35 -20.82 37.81
C ARG A 244 -3.19 -21.97 37.22
N TYR A 245 -3.96 -21.66 36.19
CA TYR A 245 -4.86 -22.64 35.59
C TYR A 245 -4.05 -23.76 34.92
N GLN A 246 -4.51 -25.00 35.09
CA GLN A 246 -3.98 -26.19 34.44
C GLN A 246 -5.15 -27.02 33.91
N ALA A 247 -5.00 -27.57 32.69
CA ALA A 247 -5.99 -28.46 32.12
C ALA A 247 -6.27 -29.67 33.04
N PRO A 248 -7.52 -30.17 33.12
CA PRO A 248 -7.83 -31.38 33.88
C PRO A 248 -7.00 -32.58 33.42
N GLU A 249 -6.57 -33.42 34.37
CA GLU A 249 -5.75 -34.59 34.04
C GLU A 249 -6.51 -35.57 33.13
N SER A 250 -5.85 -35.98 32.04
CA SER A 250 -6.34 -36.97 31.08
C SER A 250 -5.26 -38.03 30.83
N SER A 251 -5.64 -39.16 30.21
CA SER A 251 -4.67 -40.22 29.88
C SER A 251 -3.50 -39.70 29.04
N ILE A 252 -3.78 -38.86 28.04
CA ILE A 252 -2.76 -38.28 27.16
C ILE A 252 -1.83 -37.32 27.92
N ILE A 253 -2.34 -36.54 28.89
CA ILE A 253 -1.51 -35.68 29.75
C ILE A 253 -0.55 -36.53 30.59
N LEU A 254 -1.05 -37.63 31.19
CA LEU A 254 -0.22 -38.54 31.99
C LEU A 254 0.83 -39.28 31.15
N GLU A 255 0.53 -39.57 29.88
CA GLU A 255 1.50 -40.11 28.91
C GLU A 255 2.56 -39.07 28.57
N LEU A 256 2.17 -37.84 28.22
CA LEU A 256 3.10 -36.76 27.89
C LEU A 256 4.07 -36.44 29.03
N ARG A 257 3.62 -36.47 30.29
CA ARG A 257 4.50 -36.32 31.47
C ARG A 257 5.60 -37.40 31.53
N LYS A 258 5.38 -38.58 30.97
CA LYS A 258 6.41 -39.64 30.88
C LYS A 258 7.28 -39.51 29.63
N GLU A 259 6.74 -38.94 28.56
CA GLU A 259 7.40 -38.87 27.26
C GLU A 259 8.34 -37.66 27.13
N LEU A 260 7.98 -36.51 27.69
CA LEU A 260 8.64 -35.23 27.43
C LEU A 260 9.93 -34.99 28.22
N TYR A 261 10.13 -35.72 29.32
CA TYR A 261 11.19 -35.45 30.30
C TYR A 261 12.23 -36.55 30.34
N VAL A 262 13.49 -36.18 30.60
CA VAL A 262 14.60 -37.11 30.81
C VAL A 262 14.52 -37.75 32.21
N GLU A 263 14.13 -36.94 33.19
CA GLU A 263 13.90 -37.36 34.57
C GLU A 263 12.41 -37.70 34.79
N ASP A 264 12.11 -38.41 35.87
CA ASP A 264 10.74 -38.65 36.31
C ASP A 264 10.06 -37.31 36.63
N TYR A 265 8.97 -36.98 35.92
CA TYR A 265 8.21 -35.74 36.05
C TYR A 265 7.92 -35.34 37.50
N TYR A 266 7.58 -36.32 38.34
CA TYR A 266 7.19 -36.08 39.74
C TYR A 266 8.38 -35.83 40.68
N LYS A 267 9.62 -35.90 40.17
CA LYS A 267 10.86 -35.64 40.90
C LYS A 267 11.59 -34.39 40.43
N ILE A 268 11.07 -33.71 39.40
CA ILE A 268 11.66 -32.48 38.88
C ILE A 268 11.56 -31.37 39.93
N ASP A 269 12.69 -30.71 40.19
CA ASP A 269 12.74 -29.51 41.02
C ASP A 269 12.32 -28.30 40.18
N TRP A 270 11.02 -28.03 40.11
CA TRP A 270 10.44 -27.00 39.25
C TRP A 270 11.03 -25.60 39.45
N PRO A 271 11.20 -25.06 40.68
CA PRO A 271 11.85 -23.77 40.88
C PRO A 271 13.24 -23.63 40.25
N LYS A 272 14.03 -24.71 40.17
CA LYS A 272 15.34 -24.69 39.48
C LYS A 272 15.23 -24.58 37.97
N GLN A 273 14.06 -24.88 37.40
CA GLN A 273 13.85 -24.86 35.95
C GLN A 273 13.49 -23.48 35.42
N ARG A 274 13.19 -22.49 36.28
CA ARG A 274 12.80 -21.12 35.88
C ARG A 274 13.75 -20.51 34.85
N ASN A 275 15.05 -20.56 35.13
CA ASN A 275 16.12 -20.08 34.25
C ASN A 275 16.85 -21.22 33.49
N ASN A 276 16.32 -22.44 33.53
CA ASN A 276 16.84 -23.54 32.72
C ASN A 276 16.27 -23.40 31.29
N VAL A 277 17.12 -23.01 30.35
CA VAL A 277 16.78 -22.92 28.92
C VAL A 277 17.92 -23.55 28.13
N CYS A 278 17.58 -24.43 27.20
CA CYS A 278 18.56 -25.11 26.35
C CYS A 278 19.34 -24.09 25.53
N SER A 279 20.67 -24.24 25.48
CA SER A 279 21.55 -23.23 24.88
C SER A 279 21.31 -23.01 23.39
N VAL A 280 20.75 -23.98 22.67
CA VAL A 280 20.41 -23.85 21.24
C VAL A 280 19.23 -22.91 21.02
N ASP A 281 18.36 -22.75 22.01
CA ASP A 281 17.17 -21.89 21.95
C ASP A 281 17.49 -20.44 22.32
N VAL A 282 18.60 -20.17 23.02
CA VAL A 282 18.90 -18.84 23.57
C VAL A 282 19.44 -17.91 22.48
N TYR A 283 18.59 -17.02 21.98
CA TYR A 283 18.95 -15.91 21.10
C TYR A 283 19.26 -14.64 21.90
N ALA A 284 18.36 -14.28 22.83
CA ALA A 284 18.46 -13.13 23.73
C ALA A 284 18.60 -13.63 25.17
N PRO A 285 19.84 -13.83 25.69
CA PRO A 285 20.04 -14.29 27.05
C PRO A 285 19.53 -13.27 28.07
N HIS A 286 19.01 -13.76 29.20
CA HIS A 286 18.61 -12.89 30.30
C HIS A 286 19.78 -12.00 30.75
N THR A 287 19.46 -10.73 30.99
CA THR A 287 20.39 -9.84 31.67
C THR A 287 20.40 -10.14 33.16
N LYS A 288 21.51 -9.81 33.85
CA LYS A 288 21.56 -9.89 35.32
C LYS A 288 20.49 -9.05 36.01
N LEU A 289 20.04 -7.97 35.36
CA LEU A 289 18.95 -7.14 35.84
C LEU A 289 17.63 -7.91 35.79
N LEU A 290 17.32 -8.56 34.66
CA LEU A 290 16.12 -9.37 34.53
C LEU A 290 16.12 -10.54 35.52
N ASP A 291 17.24 -11.25 35.67
CA ASP A 291 17.33 -12.34 36.65
C ASP A 291 17.11 -11.85 38.09
N PHE A 292 17.67 -10.69 38.44
CA PHE A 292 17.40 -10.06 39.73
C PHE A 292 15.92 -9.70 39.91
N LEU A 293 15.31 -9.08 38.90
CA LEU A 293 13.89 -8.73 38.92
C LEU A 293 12.99 -9.97 39.01
N ASN A 294 13.30 -11.04 38.28
CA ASN A 294 12.61 -12.32 38.37
C ASN A 294 12.74 -12.94 39.77
N GLY A 295 13.89 -12.79 40.43
CA GLY A 295 14.05 -13.19 41.83
C GLY A 295 13.17 -12.39 42.79
N VAL A 296 13.08 -11.06 42.61
CA VAL A 296 12.20 -10.19 43.40
C VAL A 296 10.73 -10.53 43.14
N LEU A 297 10.33 -10.69 41.88
CA LEU A 297 8.97 -11.10 41.52
C LEU A 297 8.65 -12.50 42.05
N GLY A 298 9.62 -13.42 42.06
CA GLY A 298 9.46 -14.75 42.63
C GLY A 298 9.16 -14.70 44.13
N ALA A 299 9.86 -13.83 44.86
CA ALA A 299 9.56 -13.58 46.27
C ALA A 299 8.18 -12.89 46.46
N TYR A 300 7.81 -11.98 45.57
CA TYR A 300 6.46 -11.38 45.57
C TYR A 300 5.36 -12.41 45.35
N GLU A 301 5.53 -13.34 44.40
CA GLU A 301 4.54 -14.40 44.13
C GLU A 301 4.31 -15.30 45.36
N MET A 302 5.34 -15.55 46.18
CA MET A 302 5.19 -16.27 47.45
C MET A 302 4.35 -15.51 48.49
N CYS A 303 4.22 -14.19 48.36
CA CYS A 303 3.50 -13.29 49.26
C CYS A 303 2.36 -12.54 48.56
N GLY A 304 1.86 -13.06 47.44
CA GLY A 304 0.90 -12.37 46.58
C GLY A 304 -0.30 -11.85 47.36
N ILE A 305 -0.70 -10.60 47.09
CA ILE A 305 -1.77 -9.91 47.82
C ILE A 305 -3.11 -10.25 47.14
N PRO A 306 -3.98 -11.12 47.71
CA PRO A 306 -5.11 -11.66 46.96
C PRO A 306 -6.12 -10.61 46.45
N PRO A 307 -6.45 -9.54 47.21
CA PRO A 307 -7.29 -8.46 46.68
C PRO A 307 -6.67 -7.73 45.49
N LEU A 308 -5.34 -7.55 45.49
CA LEU A 308 -4.62 -6.89 44.40
C LEU A 308 -4.59 -7.80 43.16
N ARG A 309 -4.30 -9.09 43.34
CA ARG A 309 -4.35 -10.12 42.29
C ARG A 309 -5.72 -10.17 41.63
N ARG A 310 -6.80 -10.19 42.42
CA ARG A 310 -8.17 -10.21 41.89
C ARG A 310 -8.49 -8.98 41.06
N LYS A 311 -8.17 -7.78 41.58
CA LYS A 311 -8.32 -6.53 40.83
C LYS A 311 -7.52 -6.53 39.53
N ALA A 312 -6.30 -7.07 39.56
CA ALA A 312 -5.46 -7.17 38.38
C ALA A 312 -6.07 -8.11 37.33
N LEU A 313 -6.55 -9.28 37.75
CA LEU A 313 -7.25 -10.22 36.87
C LEU A 313 -8.50 -9.59 36.24
N ASP A 314 -9.31 -8.85 37.00
CA ASP A 314 -10.49 -8.15 36.48
C ASP A 314 -10.11 -7.13 35.38
N VAL A 315 -9.01 -6.38 35.59
CA VAL A 315 -8.51 -5.40 34.60
C VAL A 315 -7.98 -6.09 33.35
N VAL A 316 -7.14 -7.13 33.52
CA VAL A 316 -6.56 -7.87 32.40
C VAL A 316 -7.66 -8.57 31.59
N TYR A 317 -8.66 -9.16 32.25
CA TYR A 317 -9.80 -9.76 31.57
C TYR A 317 -10.60 -8.75 30.76
N ARG A 318 -10.85 -7.55 31.31
CA ARG A 318 -11.49 -6.48 30.53
C ARG A 318 -10.68 -6.12 29.28
N MET A 319 -9.36 -6.03 29.39
CA MET A 319 -8.49 -5.73 28.23
C MET A 319 -8.55 -6.83 27.17
N ILE A 320 -8.68 -8.10 27.58
CA ILE A 320 -8.90 -9.23 26.66
C ILE A 320 -10.23 -9.06 25.91
N CYS A 321 -11.32 -8.73 26.61
CA CYS A 321 -12.61 -8.46 25.96
C CYS A 321 -12.54 -7.28 24.99
N GLU A 322 -11.87 -6.19 25.39
CA GLU A 322 -11.72 -4.99 24.57
C GLU A 322 -10.94 -5.30 23.28
N GLU A 323 -9.94 -6.19 23.32
CA GLU A 323 -9.20 -6.62 22.14
C GLU A 323 -10.04 -7.52 21.21
N ASP A 324 -10.78 -8.48 21.77
CA ASP A 324 -11.73 -9.31 21.02
C ASP A 324 -12.74 -8.42 20.26
N ASP A 325 -13.33 -7.43 20.94
CA ASP A 325 -14.30 -6.50 20.35
C ASP A 325 -13.67 -5.58 19.28
N ASN A 326 -12.43 -5.13 19.50
CA ASN A 326 -11.72 -4.26 18.54
C ASN A 326 -11.35 -4.98 17.23
N THR A 327 -11.24 -6.29 17.24
CA THR A 327 -10.70 -7.11 16.13
C THR A 327 -11.70 -8.12 15.60
N SER A 328 -12.94 -8.09 16.11
CA SER A 328 -13.95 -9.11 15.82
C SER A 328 -13.41 -10.53 16.04
N TYR A 329 -12.70 -10.74 17.17
CA TYR A 329 -12.15 -12.02 17.62
C TYR A 329 -11.06 -12.62 16.71
N GLN A 330 -10.48 -11.82 15.81
CA GLN A 330 -9.27 -12.20 15.05
C GLN A 330 -8.00 -11.92 15.85
N ASP A 331 -8.04 -10.94 16.75
CA ASP A 331 -6.90 -10.45 17.51
C ASP A 331 -5.75 -9.93 16.63
N LEU A 332 -4.67 -9.47 17.25
CA LEU A 332 -3.46 -9.03 16.54
C LEU A 332 -2.78 -10.15 15.75
N GLY A 333 -2.76 -11.36 16.30
CA GLY A 333 -2.05 -12.49 15.71
C GLY A 333 -2.41 -13.84 16.34
N PRO A 334 -1.85 -14.93 15.79
CA PRO A 334 -2.24 -16.29 16.12
C PRO A 334 -1.98 -16.66 17.59
N VAL A 335 -0.89 -16.14 18.18
CA VAL A 335 -0.53 -16.45 19.56
C VAL A 335 -1.53 -15.84 20.52
N ASN A 336 -1.74 -14.52 20.48
CA ASN A 336 -2.67 -13.88 21.40
C ASN A 336 -4.12 -14.32 21.15
N LYS A 337 -4.49 -14.61 19.90
CA LYS A 337 -5.78 -15.22 19.55
C LYS A 337 -6.09 -16.48 20.33
N MET A 338 -5.12 -17.39 20.42
CA MET A 338 -5.34 -18.68 21.07
C MET A 338 -5.37 -18.55 22.59
N VAL A 339 -4.56 -17.66 23.18
CA VAL A 339 -4.58 -17.41 24.62
C VAL A 339 -5.83 -16.63 25.03
N ASN A 340 -6.30 -15.68 24.22
CA ASN A 340 -7.58 -14.98 24.42
C ASN A 340 -8.74 -15.97 24.42
N LEU A 341 -8.84 -16.86 23.41
CA LEU A 341 -9.85 -17.94 23.40
C LEU A 341 -9.87 -18.72 24.72
N VAL A 342 -8.71 -19.16 25.22
CA VAL A 342 -8.64 -19.88 26.50
C VAL A 342 -9.17 -19.01 27.64
N CYS A 343 -8.80 -17.74 27.71
CA CYS A 343 -9.31 -16.83 28.75
C CYS A 343 -10.84 -16.65 28.67
N ARG A 344 -11.40 -16.47 27.46
CA ARG A 344 -12.86 -16.35 27.26
C ARG A 344 -13.56 -17.64 27.68
N PHE A 345 -13.04 -18.80 27.28
CA PHE A 345 -13.57 -20.11 27.66
C PHE A 345 -13.57 -20.32 29.19
N LEU A 346 -12.48 -19.99 29.88
CA LEU A 346 -12.37 -20.19 31.32
C LEU A 346 -13.36 -19.35 32.13
N VAL A 347 -13.74 -18.17 31.62
CA VAL A 347 -14.63 -17.25 32.34
C VAL A 347 -16.10 -17.41 31.91
N GLU A 348 -16.36 -17.56 30.61
CA GLU A 348 -17.72 -17.56 30.07
C GLU A 348 -18.24 -18.94 29.67
N GLY A 349 -17.35 -19.92 29.50
CA GLY A 349 -17.70 -21.27 29.06
C GLY A 349 -17.99 -21.39 27.56
N LYS A 350 -18.25 -22.64 27.13
CA LYS A 350 -18.45 -23.01 25.72
C LYS A 350 -19.74 -22.48 25.08
N ASP A 351 -20.73 -22.14 25.90
CA ASP A 351 -22.04 -21.69 25.42
C ASP A 351 -22.07 -20.16 25.20
N SER A 352 -20.95 -19.47 25.38
CA SER A 352 -20.86 -18.03 25.22
C SER A 352 -20.73 -17.61 23.76
N VAL A 353 -21.22 -16.40 23.45
CA VAL A 353 -21.07 -15.80 22.12
C VAL A 353 -19.60 -15.64 21.76
N ALA A 354 -18.75 -15.30 22.73
CA ALA A 354 -17.31 -15.13 22.51
C ALA A 354 -16.64 -16.45 22.10
N TYR A 355 -17.04 -17.58 22.70
CA TYR A 355 -16.53 -18.89 22.31
C TYR A 355 -16.88 -19.24 20.87
N GLU A 356 -18.14 -19.04 20.46
CA GLU A 356 -18.58 -19.27 19.08
C GLU A 356 -17.89 -18.33 18.08
N MET A 357 -17.67 -17.07 18.44
CA MET A 357 -16.91 -16.14 17.61
C MET A 357 -15.43 -16.56 17.46
N HIS A 358 -14.77 -16.94 18.56
CA HIS A 358 -13.40 -17.45 18.51
C HIS A 358 -13.28 -18.74 17.70
N LYS A 359 -14.30 -19.61 17.73
CA LYS A 359 -14.38 -20.83 16.92
C LYS A 359 -14.51 -20.50 15.44
N LEU A 360 -15.37 -19.54 15.09
CA LEU A 360 -15.53 -19.07 13.73
C LEU A 360 -14.24 -18.47 13.18
N LYS A 361 -13.55 -17.63 13.96
CA LYS A 361 -12.33 -16.91 13.56
C LYS A 361 -11.05 -17.72 13.66
N ARG A 362 -11.05 -18.86 14.38
CA ARG A 362 -9.92 -19.81 14.38
C ARG A 362 -9.56 -20.26 12.96
N LYS A 363 -10.57 -20.42 12.09
CA LYS A 363 -10.38 -20.87 10.71
C LYS A 363 -9.62 -19.87 9.84
N ASP A 364 -9.66 -18.59 10.18
CA ASP A 364 -9.01 -17.50 9.43
C ASP A 364 -7.47 -17.61 9.45
N PHE A 365 -6.93 -18.40 10.39
CA PHE A 365 -5.50 -18.64 10.53
C PHE A 365 -5.06 -20.00 9.95
N LEU A 366 -5.97 -20.82 9.43
CA LEU A 366 -5.64 -22.15 8.94
C LEU A 366 -5.46 -22.14 7.42
N TRP A 367 -4.35 -22.71 6.97
CA TRP A 367 -4.01 -22.78 5.55
C TRP A 367 -3.57 -24.18 5.15
N ILE A 368 -4.27 -24.80 4.19
CA ILE A 368 -3.84 -26.08 3.61
C ILE A 368 -2.94 -25.83 2.40
N GLY A 369 -1.81 -26.53 2.38
CA GLY A 369 -0.94 -26.61 1.22
C GLY A 369 -0.40 -28.02 1.06
N PRO A 370 0.56 -28.25 0.15
CA PRO A 370 0.93 -29.62 -0.24
C PRO A 370 1.68 -30.38 0.83
N GLN A 371 2.30 -29.66 1.77
CA GLN A 371 2.95 -30.25 2.94
C GLN A 371 1.95 -30.58 4.05
N GLY A 372 0.68 -30.19 3.94
CA GLY A 372 -0.33 -30.29 5.00
C GLY A 372 -0.85 -28.92 5.45
N MET A 373 -1.70 -28.95 6.47
CA MET A 373 -2.36 -27.77 7.05
C MET A 373 -1.45 -27.11 8.08
N ARG A 374 -1.35 -25.78 8.01
CA ARG A 374 -0.54 -24.96 8.91
C ARG A 374 -1.36 -23.85 9.54
N MET A 375 -0.79 -23.22 10.56
CA MET A 375 -1.29 -21.95 11.10
C MET A 375 -0.46 -20.80 10.53
N CYS A 376 -1.12 -19.79 9.99
CA CYS A 376 -0.49 -18.57 9.48
C CYS A 376 -0.07 -17.62 10.62
N GLY A 377 0.97 -16.82 10.37
CA GLY A 377 1.53 -15.81 11.28
C GLY A 377 0.61 -14.60 11.56
N THR A 378 -0.42 -14.43 10.73
CA THR A 378 -1.56 -13.51 10.84
C THR A 378 -2.77 -14.21 10.22
N ASN A 379 -3.92 -13.53 10.09
CA ASN A 379 -5.05 -14.02 9.28
C ASN A 379 -4.80 -13.87 7.75
N GLY A 380 -3.55 -13.65 7.32
CA GLY A 380 -3.11 -13.49 5.93
C GLY A 380 -2.28 -12.22 5.69
N SER A 381 -1.85 -12.02 4.43
CA SER A 381 -1.05 -10.89 3.94
C SER A 381 -1.75 -10.09 2.85
N GLN A 382 -3.10 -10.06 2.89
CA GLN A 382 -3.96 -9.66 1.78
C GLN A 382 -3.68 -8.25 1.25
N LEU A 383 -3.58 -7.25 2.15
CA LEU A 383 -3.25 -5.89 1.71
C LEU A 383 -1.83 -5.86 1.17
N TRP A 384 -0.89 -6.40 1.92
CA TRP A 384 0.53 -6.35 1.58
C TRP A 384 0.78 -6.85 0.15
N ASP A 385 0.26 -8.02 -0.18
CA ASP A 385 0.41 -8.61 -1.52
C ASP A 385 -0.34 -7.80 -2.59
N THR A 386 -1.58 -7.41 -2.31
CA THR A 386 -2.41 -6.67 -3.27
C THR A 386 -1.82 -5.30 -3.59
N ALA A 387 -1.27 -4.61 -2.59
CA ALA A 387 -0.64 -3.31 -2.75
C ALA A 387 0.65 -3.40 -3.57
N PHE A 388 1.52 -4.39 -3.31
CA PHE A 388 2.74 -4.57 -4.09
C PHE A 388 2.47 -5.02 -5.53
N ILE A 389 1.54 -5.97 -5.75
CA ILE A 389 1.14 -6.37 -7.11
C ILE A 389 0.60 -5.17 -7.89
N SER A 390 -0.26 -4.37 -7.27
CA SER A 390 -0.84 -3.18 -7.91
C SER A 390 0.23 -2.18 -8.30
N GLN A 391 1.22 -1.95 -7.43
CA GLN A 391 2.35 -1.08 -7.75
C GLN A 391 3.17 -1.62 -8.90
N ALA A 392 3.57 -2.89 -8.84
CA ALA A 392 4.38 -3.50 -9.87
C ALA A 392 3.66 -3.54 -11.24
N LEU A 393 2.33 -3.74 -11.24
CA LEU A 393 1.49 -3.71 -12.44
C LEU A 393 1.48 -2.34 -13.12
N VAL A 394 1.36 -1.26 -12.35
CA VAL A 394 1.36 0.12 -12.90
C VAL A 394 2.76 0.55 -13.30
N GLU A 395 3.77 0.29 -12.47
CA GLU A 395 5.15 0.70 -12.74
C GLU A 395 5.78 -0.03 -13.93
N SER A 396 5.37 -1.27 -14.18
CA SER A 396 5.81 -2.05 -15.34
C SER A 396 5.16 -1.60 -16.66
N GLY A 397 4.06 -0.85 -16.61
CA GLY A 397 3.21 -0.55 -17.76
C GLY A 397 2.30 -1.70 -18.17
N LEU A 398 2.30 -2.82 -17.44
CA LEU A 398 1.40 -3.95 -17.69
C LEU A 398 -0.06 -3.59 -17.40
N ALA A 399 -0.31 -2.57 -16.57
CA ALA A 399 -1.64 -2.03 -16.32
C ALA A 399 -2.27 -1.36 -17.57
N ASP A 400 -1.47 -0.96 -18.56
CA ASP A 400 -1.94 -0.36 -19.81
C ASP A 400 -2.39 -1.40 -20.85
N ASP A 401 -2.02 -2.67 -20.65
CA ASP A 401 -2.47 -3.77 -21.50
C ASP A 401 -3.96 -4.06 -21.18
N GLU A 402 -4.86 -3.93 -22.19
CA GLU A 402 -6.32 -4.08 -22.02
C GLU A 402 -6.71 -5.40 -21.34
N GLU A 403 -5.95 -6.47 -21.55
CA GLU A 403 -6.18 -7.78 -20.93
C GLU A 403 -6.04 -7.79 -19.39
N ASN A 404 -5.47 -6.73 -18.80
CA ASN A 404 -5.20 -6.59 -17.38
C ASN A 404 -6.11 -5.56 -16.69
N HIS A 405 -6.97 -4.86 -17.44
CA HIS A 405 -7.85 -3.81 -16.90
C HIS A 405 -8.81 -4.33 -15.83
N GLU A 406 -9.40 -5.51 -16.03
CA GLU A 406 -10.32 -6.11 -15.05
C GLU A 406 -9.61 -6.40 -13.73
N ALA A 407 -8.37 -6.92 -13.78
CA ALA A 407 -7.59 -7.20 -12.59
C ALA A 407 -7.27 -5.92 -11.81
N CYS A 408 -6.94 -4.82 -12.51
CA CYS A 408 -6.71 -3.51 -11.90
C CYS A 408 -7.99 -2.94 -11.25
N LEU A 409 -9.15 -3.09 -11.90
CA LEU A 409 -10.43 -2.63 -11.38
C LEU A 409 -10.81 -3.38 -10.11
N LYS A 410 -10.64 -4.71 -10.07
CA LYS A 410 -10.90 -5.52 -8.88
C LYS A 410 -9.93 -5.20 -7.74
N ALA A 411 -8.63 -5.04 -8.05
CA ALA A 411 -7.65 -4.65 -7.03
C ALA A 411 -7.98 -3.28 -6.41
N LEU A 412 -8.40 -2.31 -7.23
CA LEU A 412 -8.81 -0.99 -6.74
C LEU A 412 -10.10 -1.06 -5.89
N ASP A 413 -11.10 -1.83 -6.33
CA ASP A 413 -12.33 -2.05 -5.57
C ASP A 413 -12.06 -2.71 -4.21
N TRP A 414 -11.15 -3.68 -4.16
CA TRP A 414 -10.75 -4.30 -2.91
C TRP A 414 -9.99 -3.32 -2.00
N LEU A 415 -9.01 -2.59 -2.53
CA LEU A 415 -8.25 -1.58 -1.78
C LEU A 415 -9.14 -0.48 -1.20
N ASP A 416 -10.20 -0.10 -1.93
CA ASP A 416 -11.22 0.83 -1.43
C ASP A 416 -11.93 0.29 -0.19
N LYS A 417 -12.35 -0.98 -0.21
CA LYS A 417 -13.03 -1.64 0.90
C LYS A 417 -12.09 -1.94 2.08
N ALA A 418 -10.82 -2.22 1.80
CA ALA A 418 -9.81 -2.58 2.78
C ALA A 418 -9.36 -1.40 3.67
N GLN A 419 -9.60 -0.15 3.27
CA GLN A 419 -9.23 1.00 4.11
C GLN A 419 -10.07 1.04 5.39
N ILE A 420 -9.42 1.24 6.52
CA ILE A 420 -10.07 1.43 7.82
C ILE A 420 -10.65 2.85 7.86
N GLN A 421 -11.97 2.96 8.05
CA GLN A 421 -12.69 4.24 7.97
C GLN A 421 -12.99 4.86 9.34
N ASP A 422 -12.96 4.04 10.39
CA ASP A 422 -13.27 4.41 11.76
C ASP A 422 -12.26 3.77 12.71
N ASN A 423 -11.98 4.42 13.84
CA ASN A 423 -11.15 3.83 14.88
C ASN A 423 -11.91 2.68 15.59
N PRO A 424 -11.21 1.67 16.16
CA PRO A 424 -11.83 0.61 16.94
C PRO A 424 -12.61 1.15 18.14
N ILE A 425 -13.61 0.38 18.58
CA ILE A 425 -14.57 0.78 19.63
C ILE A 425 -13.84 1.22 20.91
N HIS A 426 -12.80 0.49 21.30
CA HIS A 426 -12.09 0.70 22.56
C HIS A 426 -10.69 1.31 22.38
N PHE A 427 -10.41 1.96 21.25
CA PHE A 427 -9.03 2.30 20.88
C PHE A 427 -8.26 3.11 21.96
N GLU A 428 -8.89 4.09 22.60
CA GLU A 428 -8.24 4.90 23.65
C GLU A 428 -7.95 4.09 24.92
N LYS A 429 -8.92 3.29 25.37
CA LYS A 429 -8.83 2.51 26.63
C LYS A 429 -7.93 1.29 26.49
N ALA A 430 -7.91 0.68 25.30
CA ALA A 430 -7.09 -0.48 24.96
C ALA A 430 -5.68 -0.10 24.50
N TYR A 431 -5.27 1.17 24.65
CA TYR A 431 -3.96 1.68 24.25
C TYR A 431 -3.63 1.43 22.76
N ARG A 432 -4.62 1.47 21.87
CA ARG A 432 -4.43 1.29 20.43
C ARG A 432 -4.04 2.61 19.78
N GLN A 433 -3.14 2.55 18.80
CA GLN A 433 -2.96 3.65 17.86
C GLN A 433 -4.26 3.88 17.06
N ALA A 434 -4.56 5.13 16.71
CA ALA A 434 -5.66 5.44 15.80
C ALA A 434 -5.46 4.75 14.44
N THR A 435 -6.54 4.33 13.79
CA THR A 435 -6.47 3.54 12.56
C THR A 435 -7.33 4.10 11.43
N LYS A 436 -8.16 5.11 11.70
CA LYS A 436 -8.90 5.83 10.66
C LYS A 436 -7.96 6.34 9.56
N GLY A 437 -8.24 5.96 8.32
CA GLY A 437 -7.45 6.29 7.14
C GLY A 437 -6.34 5.27 6.82
N ALA A 438 -6.02 4.36 7.74
CA ALA A 438 -4.97 3.37 7.55
C ALA A 438 -5.40 2.23 6.62
N TRP A 439 -4.40 1.54 6.08
CA TRP A 439 -4.56 0.19 5.54
C TRP A 439 -3.78 -0.81 6.42
N PRO A 440 -4.40 -1.95 6.80
CA PRO A 440 -3.81 -2.95 7.69
C PRO A 440 -2.92 -3.95 6.92
N PHE A 441 -2.04 -4.70 7.58
CA PHE A 441 -1.26 -5.74 6.90
C PHE A 441 -2.13 -6.79 6.17
N SER A 442 -3.21 -7.22 6.82
CA SER A 442 -4.12 -8.25 6.33
C SER A 442 -5.45 -7.67 5.87
N THR A 443 -6.45 -7.61 6.74
CA THR A 443 -7.84 -7.22 6.44
C THR A 443 -8.32 -6.08 7.32
N LYS A 444 -9.30 -5.31 6.82
CA LYS A 444 -9.94 -4.22 7.58
C LYS A 444 -10.52 -4.69 8.91
N GLU A 445 -11.03 -5.91 8.96
CA GLU A 445 -11.67 -6.50 10.15
C GLU A 445 -10.68 -6.65 11.32
N GLN A 446 -9.44 -7.05 11.04
CA GLN A 446 -8.39 -7.13 12.08
C GLN A 446 -8.10 -5.74 12.68
N GLY A 447 -8.20 -4.69 11.86
CA GLY A 447 -8.32 -3.32 12.34
C GLY A 447 -7.06 -2.71 12.95
N TYR A 448 -5.86 -3.24 12.66
CA TYR A 448 -4.58 -2.67 13.09
C TYR A 448 -4.00 -1.72 12.03
N THR A 449 -3.54 -0.55 12.46
CA THR A 449 -2.73 0.32 11.59
C THR A 449 -1.31 -0.22 11.53
N VAL A 450 -0.70 -0.15 10.35
CA VAL A 450 0.73 -0.37 10.16
C VAL A 450 1.23 0.70 9.20
N SER A 451 2.36 1.34 9.53
CA SER A 451 2.84 2.54 8.85
C SER A 451 3.23 2.27 7.39
N ASP A 452 3.94 1.17 7.14
CA ASP A 452 4.30 0.70 5.80
C ASP A 452 3.07 0.29 5.01
N CYS A 453 2.21 -0.59 5.55
CA CYS A 453 0.98 -1.02 4.90
C CYS A 453 0.10 0.17 4.50
N THR A 454 0.00 1.18 5.35
CA THR A 454 -0.72 2.42 5.01
C THR A 454 -0.04 3.19 3.87
N GLY A 455 1.29 3.25 3.87
CA GLY A 455 2.07 3.83 2.77
C GLY A 455 1.89 3.07 1.45
N GLU A 456 2.07 1.75 1.47
CA GLU A 456 1.92 0.86 0.30
C GLU A 456 0.49 0.86 -0.24
N GLY A 457 -0.52 0.79 0.63
CA GLY A 457 -1.94 0.90 0.27
C GLY A 457 -2.27 2.25 -0.38
N LEU A 458 -1.78 3.36 0.19
CA LEU A 458 -1.94 4.69 -0.40
C LEU A 458 -1.26 4.78 -1.78
N LYS A 459 -0.04 4.27 -1.93
CA LYS A 459 0.67 4.23 -3.22
C LYS A 459 -0.11 3.45 -4.26
N ALA A 460 -0.54 2.23 -3.93
CA ALA A 460 -1.32 1.38 -4.82
C ALA A 460 -2.60 2.08 -5.29
N VAL A 461 -3.36 2.68 -4.38
CA VAL A 461 -4.57 3.44 -4.71
C VAL A 461 -4.25 4.63 -5.62
N LEU A 462 -3.23 5.44 -5.28
CA LEU A 462 -2.84 6.59 -6.11
C LEU A 462 -2.42 6.15 -7.52
N TYR A 463 -1.65 5.07 -7.64
CA TYR A 463 -1.24 4.53 -8.92
C TYR A 463 -2.42 4.04 -9.74
N LEU A 464 -3.31 3.23 -9.16
CA LEU A 464 -4.48 2.75 -9.87
C LEU A 464 -5.38 3.93 -10.25
N GLN A 465 -5.91 4.70 -9.30
CA GLN A 465 -6.97 5.67 -9.58
C GLN A 465 -6.51 7.02 -10.15
N LYS A 466 -5.21 7.37 -10.09
CA LYS A 466 -4.68 8.64 -10.62
C LYS A 466 -3.78 8.47 -11.84
N HIS A 467 -3.06 7.35 -12.01
CA HIS A 467 -2.27 7.14 -13.23
C HIS A 467 -3.09 6.48 -14.35
N LEU A 468 -3.97 5.54 -14.04
CA LEU A 468 -4.73 4.83 -15.05
C LEU A 468 -5.99 5.62 -15.44
N THR A 469 -6.21 5.81 -16.73
CA THR A 469 -7.32 6.64 -17.23
C THR A 469 -8.68 5.91 -17.20
N TYR A 470 -8.67 4.58 -17.15
CA TYR A 470 -9.88 3.75 -17.21
C TYR A 470 -10.42 3.35 -15.85
N THR A 471 -9.66 3.52 -14.78
CA THR A 471 -10.10 3.20 -13.42
C THR A 471 -10.90 4.34 -12.79
N PRO A 472 -11.96 4.04 -12.02
CA PRO A 472 -12.74 5.05 -11.31
C PRO A 472 -11.96 5.67 -10.14
N LYS A 473 -12.39 6.84 -9.67
CA LYS A 473 -11.86 7.50 -8.46
C LYS A 473 -12.72 7.15 -7.24
N VAL A 474 -12.59 5.92 -6.76
CA VAL A 474 -13.42 5.38 -5.67
C VAL A 474 -12.97 5.84 -4.28
N VAL A 475 -11.66 5.99 -4.07
CA VAL A 475 -11.14 6.50 -2.79
C VAL A 475 -11.12 8.03 -2.84
N SER A 476 -12.02 8.64 -2.06
CA SER A 476 -12.18 10.09 -2.02
C SER A 476 -10.94 10.83 -1.52
N ASP A 477 -10.77 12.08 -1.93
CA ASP A 477 -9.64 12.92 -1.50
C ASP A 477 -9.54 13.01 0.03
N ARG A 478 -10.68 13.11 0.74
CA ARG A 478 -10.69 13.13 2.21
C ARG A 478 -10.12 11.84 2.81
N ARG A 479 -10.39 10.69 2.21
CA ARG A 479 -9.89 9.39 2.67
C ARG A 479 -8.39 9.23 2.38
N LEU A 480 -7.90 9.79 1.29
CA LEU A 480 -6.45 9.90 1.03
C LEU A 480 -5.77 10.81 2.05
N PHE A 481 -6.46 11.90 2.45
CA PHE A 481 -5.97 12.83 3.47
C PHE A 481 -5.92 12.18 4.86
N ASP A 482 -6.93 11.38 5.22
CA ASP A 482 -6.92 10.62 6.47
C ASP A 482 -5.70 9.68 6.54
N ALA A 483 -5.33 9.01 5.43
CA ALA A 483 -4.13 8.17 5.34
C ALA A 483 -2.82 8.96 5.55
N VAL A 484 -2.74 10.18 5.00
CA VAL A 484 -1.60 11.08 5.21
C VAL A 484 -1.55 11.57 6.66
N ASP A 485 -2.69 11.95 7.24
CA ASP A 485 -2.79 12.44 8.60
C ASP A 485 -2.36 11.37 9.62
N ILE A 486 -2.78 10.10 9.44
CA ILE A 486 -2.35 9.02 10.33
C ILE A 486 -0.85 8.73 10.21
N MET A 487 -0.30 8.64 8.98
CA MET A 487 1.14 8.47 8.80
C MET A 487 1.93 9.62 9.45
N LEU A 488 1.54 10.88 9.24
CA LEU A 488 2.23 12.02 9.87
C LEU A 488 2.19 11.98 11.40
N SER A 489 1.18 11.35 12.00
CA SER A 489 1.07 11.19 13.46
C SER A 489 2.04 10.14 14.04
N MET A 490 2.61 9.29 13.20
CA MET A 490 3.43 8.14 13.61
C MET A 490 4.94 8.37 13.52
N GLN A 491 5.39 9.56 13.11
CA GLN A 491 6.83 9.85 13.02
C GLN A 491 7.47 9.97 14.40
N ASN A 492 8.56 9.23 14.62
CA ASN A 492 9.30 9.24 15.87
C ASN A 492 10.30 10.41 15.96
N SER A 493 10.79 10.67 17.17
CA SER A 493 11.63 11.84 17.48
C SER A 493 12.98 11.87 16.76
N ASP A 494 13.51 10.72 16.37
CA ASP A 494 14.74 10.56 15.57
C ASP A 494 14.49 10.57 14.05
N GLY A 495 13.24 10.74 13.63
CA GLY A 495 12.83 10.92 12.24
C GLY A 495 12.33 9.66 11.54
N GLY A 496 12.55 8.48 12.11
CA GLY A 496 12.11 7.21 11.54
C GLY A 496 10.64 6.90 11.82
N PHE A 497 10.17 5.81 11.22
CA PHE A 497 8.88 5.20 11.47
C PHE A 497 9.04 3.77 11.99
N ALA A 498 8.21 3.44 12.97
CA ALA A 498 8.02 2.08 13.49
C ALA A 498 6.84 1.39 12.78
N SER A 499 6.48 0.16 13.15
CA SER A 499 5.45 -0.59 12.43
C SER A 499 4.04 -0.16 12.81
N TYR A 500 3.53 -0.56 13.99
CA TYR A 500 2.12 -0.35 14.35
C TYR A 500 1.89 0.96 15.11
N GLU A 501 2.85 1.36 15.94
CA GLU A 501 2.69 2.50 16.85
C GLU A 501 3.98 3.33 16.96
N PRO A 502 3.91 4.59 17.44
CA PRO A 502 5.11 5.33 17.83
C PRO A 502 5.87 4.61 18.94
N ILE A 503 7.16 4.93 19.09
CA ILE A 503 7.99 4.42 20.19
C ILE A 503 7.51 5.03 21.51
N ARG A 504 6.85 4.21 22.33
CA ARG A 504 6.24 4.64 23.60
C ARG A 504 7.14 4.45 24.82
N GLY A 505 8.17 3.59 24.71
CA GLY A 505 9.05 3.22 25.80
C GLY A 505 10.53 3.49 25.50
N PRO A 506 11.38 3.63 26.53
CA PRO A 506 12.82 3.74 26.33
C PRO A 506 13.44 2.41 25.90
N SER A 507 14.50 2.45 25.09
CA SER A 507 15.25 1.26 24.66
C SER A 507 15.85 0.44 25.81
N LEU A 508 15.98 1.04 27.00
CA LEU A 508 16.40 0.33 28.22
C LEU A 508 15.44 -0.81 28.59
N LEU A 509 14.18 -0.79 28.12
CA LEU A 509 13.24 -1.90 28.34
C LEU A 509 13.71 -3.21 27.70
N GLU A 510 14.57 -3.18 26.69
CA GLU A 510 15.12 -4.41 26.11
C GLU A 510 15.98 -5.21 27.11
N TYR A 511 16.51 -4.57 28.16
CA TYR A 511 17.24 -5.27 29.23
C TYR A 511 16.36 -6.19 30.06
N ILE A 512 15.04 -6.03 29.99
CA ILE A 512 14.06 -6.89 30.67
C ILE A 512 13.28 -7.77 29.70
N ASN A 513 13.80 -7.99 28.48
CA ASN A 513 13.22 -8.94 27.52
C ASN A 513 13.26 -10.37 28.08
N PRO A 514 12.09 -10.99 28.35
CA PRO A 514 12.03 -12.32 28.96
C PRO A 514 11.79 -13.45 27.95
N ALA A 515 11.75 -13.17 26.64
CA ALA A 515 11.28 -14.16 25.67
C ALA A 515 12.34 -15.18 25.22
N GLU A 516 13.62 -14.94 25.53
CA GLU A 516 14.81 -15.77 25.26
C GLU A 516 15.11 -16.10 23.79
N VAL A 517 14.10 -16.42 22.98
CA VAL A 517 14.19 -16.82 21.56
C VAL A 517 14.00 -15.64 20.60
N PHE A 518 13.59 -14.46 21.11
CA PHE A 518 13.36 -13.24 20.32
C PHE A 518 14.14 -12.07 20.89
N GLY A 519 14.69 -11.22 20.03
CA GLY A 519 15.35 -9.96 20.41
C GLY A 519 14.62 -8.75 19.84
N ASN A 520 14.80 -7.59 20.46
CA ASN A 520 14.18 -6.32 20.06
C ASN A 520 12.65 -6.37 20.04
N ILE A 521 12.06 -6.96 21.09
CA ILE A 521 10.60 -7.11 21.19
C ILE A 521 9.98 -6.21 22.25
N MET A 522 10.77 -5.53 23.09
CA MET A 522 10.18 -4.85 24.25
C MET A 522 9.51 -3.54 23.89
N ILE A 523 9.91 -2.87 22.81
CA ILE A 523 9.33 -1.61 22.34
C ILE A 523 9.20 -1.63 20.81
N GLU A 524 8.44 -0.67 20.28
CA GLU A 524 8.56 -0.31 18.86
C GLU A 524 9.97 0.21 18.57
N TYR A 525 10.47 -0.09 17.36
CA TYR A 525 11.74 0.42 16.84
C TYR A 525 11.50 1.08 15.49
N ASN A 526 12.38 1.99 15.11
CA ASN A 526 12.33 2.53 13.75
C ASN A 526 12.99 1.56 12.78
N TYR A 527 12.45 1.52 11.57
CA TYR A 527 12.84 0.58 10.53
C TYR A 527 13.10 1.32 9.21
N PRO A 528 14.21 1.07 8.50
CA PRO A 528 14.46 1.65 7.17
C PRO A 528 13.32 1.42 6.18
N GLU A 529 12.66 0.28 6.27
CA GLU A 529 11.60 -0.19 5.38
C GLU A 529 10.31 0.58 5.66
N CYS A 530 9.84 0.59 6.92
CA CYS A 530 8.68 1.38 7.33
C CYS A 530 8.86 2.88 7.03
N THR A 531 10.06 3.39 7.28
CA THR A 531 10.40 4.80 6.99
C THR A 531 10.33 5.09 5.49
N THR A 532 10.79 4.16 4.65
CA THR A 532 10.76 4.29 3.19
C THR A 532 9.34 4.23 2.65
N SER A 533 8.54 3.25 3.07
CA SER A 533 7.16 3.10 2.62
C SER A 533 6.34 4.36 2.89
N VAL A 534 6.48 4.97 4.08
CA VAL A 534 5.84 6.26 4.39
C VAL A 534 6.40 7.38 3.52
N LEU A 535 7.72 7.48 3.37
CA LEU A 535 8.34 8.56 2.59
C LEU A 535 7.94 8.55 1.11
N THR A 536 7.97 7.37 0.49
CA THR A 536 7.62 7.16 -0.92
C THR A 536 6.15 7.49 -1.15
N ALA A 537 5.26 7.02 -0.25
CA ALA A 537 3.84 7.34 -0.29
C ALA A 537 3.57 8.84 -0.17
N LEU A 538 4.20 9.53 0.79
CA LEU A 538 4.05 10.98 0.96
C LEU A 538 4.61 11.77 -0.23
N SER A 539 5.69 11.29 -0.86
CA SER A 539 6.27 11.90 -2.06
C SER A 539 5.33 11.83 -3.26
N ILE A 540 4.75 10.64 -3.51
CA ILE A 540 3.77 10.42 -4.58
C ILE A 540 2.48 11.19 -4.30
N PHE A 541 1.97 11.16 -3.07
CA PHE A 541 0.80 11.94 -2.69
C PHE A 541 1.00 13.45 -2.97
N LYS A 542 2.17 13.98 -2.60
CA LYS A 542 2.52 15.39 -2.80
C LYS A 542 2.57 15.80 -4.28
N SER A 543 2.85 14.90 -5.21
CA SER A 543 2.80 15.25 -6.64
C SER A 543 1.39 15.54 -7.13
N TYR A 544 0.36 14.94 -6.51
CA TYR A 544 -1.04 15.22 -6.80
C TYR A 544 -1.64 16.33 -5.93
N TYR A 545 -1.21 16.43 -4.67
CA TYR A 545 -1.75 17.37 -3.69
C TYR A 545 -0.63 18.22 -3.06
N PRO A 546 -0.03 19.15 -3.82
CA PRO A 546 1.17 19.87 -3.39
C PRO A 546 0.97 20.80 -2.19
N ASP A 547 -0.28 21.21 -1.92
CA ASP A 547 -0.61 22.18 -0.87
C ASP A 547 -1.07 21.52 0.44
N TYR A 548 -1.59 20.29 0.39
CA TYR A 548 -2.09 19.59 1.58
C TYR A 548 -0.94 19.22 2.53
N ARG A 549 -0.99 19.73 3.78
CA ARG A 549 0.03 19.49 4.83
C ARG A 549 1.48 19.69 4.35
N ARG A 550 1.70 20.56 3.35
CA ARG A 550 3.00 20.73 2.65
C ARG A 550 4.19 20.93 3.60
N LYS A 551 4.00 21.73 4.65
CA LYS A 551 5.05 22.02 5.64
C LYS A 551 5.41 20.78 6.46
N ASP A 552 4.42 20.01 6.86
CA ASP A 552 4.60 18.80 7.67
C ASP A 552 5.27 17.71 6.83
N ILE A 553 4.76 17.45 5.63
CA ILE A 553 5.36 16.47 4.70
C ILE A 553 6.84 16.82 4.42
N LYS A 554 7.16 18.10 4.19
CA LYS A 554 8.55 18.53 3.97
C LYS A 554 9.43 18.30 5.21
N LYS A 555 8.91 18.59 6.41
CA LYS A 555 9.62 18.36 7.67
C LYS A 555 9.85 16.87 7.90
N THR A 556 8.81 16.05 7.74
CA THR A 556 8.85 14.60 7.86
C THR A 556 9.85 13.99 6.90
N THR A 557 9.82 14.41 5.62
CA THR A 557 10.77 13.95 4.60
C THR A 557 12.21 14.22 5.03
N LYS A 558 12.51 15.43 5.50
CA LYS A 558 13.86 15.79 5.94
C LYS A 558 14.36 14.89 7.07
N HIS A 559 13.53 14.66 8.09
CA HIS A 559 13.91 13.84 9.24
C HIS A 559 14.02 12.35 8.89
N ALA A 560 13.16 11.83 8.02
CA ALA A 560 13.23 10.46 7.52
C ALA A 560 14.55 10.20 6.78
N ILE A 561 14.97 11.10 5.90
CA ILE A 561 16.27 10.99 5.21
C ILE A 561 17.44 11.03 6.20
N GLN A 562 17.39 11.89 7.22
CA GLN A 562 18.41 11.94 8.27
C GLN A 562 18.49 10.63 9.06
N TYR A 563 17.34 10.02 9.36
CA TYR A 563 17.27 8.70 9.97
C TYR A 563 17.92 7.64 9.08
N LEU A 564 17.59 7.57 7.78
CA LEU A 564 18.15 6.58 6.86
C LEU A 564 19.67 6.65 6.79
N HIS A 565 20.24 7.86 6.71
CA HIS A 565 21.70 8.06 6.76
C HIS A 565 22.32 7.57 8.07
N LYS A 566 21.64 7.79 9.20
CA LYS A 566 22.10 7.32 10.52
C LYS A 566 21.97 5.81 10.68
N ALA A 567 20.96 5.21 10.08
CA ALA A 567 20.69 3.77 10.13
C ALA A 567 21.58 2.95 9.19
N GLN A 568 22.32 3.58 8.26
CA GLN A 568 23.20 2.88 7.34
C GLN A 568 24.29 2.11 8.11
N HIS A 569 24.40 0.81 7.84
CA HIS A 569 25.41 -0.04 8.44
C HIS A 569 26.82 0.30 7.93
N ARG A 570 27.84 -0.04 8.71
CA ARG A 570 29.25 0.23 8.39
C ARG A 570 29.71 -0.36 7.06
N ASN A 571 29.08 -1.45 6.62
CA ASN A 571 29.36 -2.10 5.34
C ASN A 571 28.75 -1.37 4.14
N GLY A 572 27.94 -0.32 4.35
CA GLY A 572 27.28 0.46 3.32
C GLY A 572 25.83 0.07 3.02
N ALA A 573 25.35 -1.06 3.54
CA ALA A 573 23.96 -1.51 3.36
C ALA A 573 23.08 -1.13 4.57
N TRP A 574 21.81 -1.52 4.54
CA TRP A 574 20.88 -1.44 5.67
C TRP A 574 20.46 -2.84 6.10
N VAL A 575 20.24 -3.04 7.40
CA VAL A 575 19.80 -4.32 7.96
C VAL A 575 18.28 -4.41 7.87
N GLY A 576 17.77 -5.45 7.22
CA GLY A 576 16.34 -5.74 7.15
C GLY A 576 15.80 -6.41 8.42
N SER A 577 14.61 -5.99 8.83
CA SER A 577 13.87 -6.50 9.99
C SER A 577 12.59 -7.24 9.60
N TRP A 578 12.06 -6.99 8.40
CA TRP A 578 10.82 -7.59 7.86
C TRP A 578 11.06 -8.35 6.53
N GLY A 579 12.33 -8.57 6.20
CA GLY A 579 12.83 -9.19 4.97
C GLY A 579 14.28 -9.61 5.15
N ILE A 580 14.68 -10.72 4.54
CA ILE A 580 16.04 -11.27 4.68
C ILE A 580 16.97 -10.70 3.60
N CYS A 581 17.97 -9.88 3.88
CA CYS A 581 18.19 -9.02 5.05
C CYS A 581 18.75 -7.70 4.52
N PHE A 582 19.96 -7.73 3.99
CA PHE A 582 20.62 -6.54 3.46
C PHE A 582 20.10 -6.14 2.08
N THR A 583 19.83 -7.09 1.19
CA THR A 583 19.25 -6.81 -0.14
C THR A 583 17.89 -6.12 0.00
N TYR A 584 17.05 -6.61 0.90
CA TYR A 584 15.73 -6.08 1.21
C TYR A 584 15.78 -4.61 1.70
N ALA A 585 16.37 -4.34 2.86
CA ALA A 585 16.37 -2.98 3.40
C ALA A 585 17.19 -1.99 2.57
N THR A 586 18.22 -2.44 1.85
CA THR A 586 18.98 -1.58 0.94
C THR A 586 18.15 -1.16 -0.27
N MET A 587 17.26 -2.04 -0.78
CA MET A 587 16.30 -1.66 -1.82
C MET A 587 15.43 -0.50 -1.37
N PHE A 588 14.79 -0.61 -0.20
CA PHE A 588 13.96 0.45 0.37
C PHE A 588 14.76 1.75 0.60
N ALA A 589 15.92 1.65 1.25
CA ALA A 589 16.72 2.84 1.54
C ALA A 589 17.16 3.58 0.26
N LEU A 590 17.59 2.85 -0.78
CA LEU A 590 17.99 3.47 -2.05
C LEU A 590 16.81 4.06 -2.82
N GLU A 591 15.62 3.47 -2.73
CA GLU A 591 14.39 4.07 -3.27
C GLU A 591 14.14 5.45 -2.66
N SER A 592 14.12 5.53 -1.32
CA SER A 592 13.94 6.79 -0.57
C SER A 592 14.97 7.85 -0.92
N LEU A 593 16.25 7.48 -0.93
CA LEU A 593 17.34 8.41 -1.23
C LEU A 593 17.24 8.94 -2.67
N SER A 594 16.80 8.10 -3.62
CA SER A 594 16.61 8.53 -5.01
C SER A 594 15.56 9.65 -5.17
N LEU A 595 14.54 9.69 -4.30
CA LEU A 595 13.48 10.71 -4.31
C LEU A 595 13.99 12.11 -3.97
N VAL A 596 15.08 12.21 -3.20
CA VAL A 596 15.72 13.47 -2.83
C VAL A 596 16.95 13.80 -3.69
N GLY A 597 17.14 13.04 -4.79
CA GLY A 597 18.24 13.25 -5.73
C GLY A 597 19.58 12.67 -5.30
N GLU A 598 19.60 11.84 -4.26
CA GLU A 598 20.78 11.09 -3.86
C GLU A 598 20.90 9.82 -4.71
N THR A 599 21.98 9.75 -5.48
CA THR A 599 22.31 8.67 -6.41
C THR A 599 23.79 8.30 -6.26
N TYR A 600 24.27 7.31 -7.00
CA TYR A 600 25.66 6.87 -7.00
C TYR A 600 26.65 8.04 -7.20
N ASP A 601 26.32 8.97 -8.09
CA ASP A 601 27.16 10.12 -8.42
C ASP A 601 27.10 11.24 -7.38
N THR A 602 25.97 11.39 -6.67
CA THR A 602 25.72 12.54 -5.80
C THR A 602 25.85 12.23 -4.30
N SER A 603 25.82 10.96 -3.90
CA SER A 603 25.84 10.54 -2.49
C SER A 603 26.84 9.43 -2.21
N GLY A 604 27.73 9.67 -1.24
CA GLY A 604 28.68 8.67 -0.77
C GLY A 604 28.01 7.48 -0.06
N ALA A 605 26.85 7.71 0.57
CA ALA A 605 26.06 6.64 1.18
C ALA A 605 25.51 5.68 0.11
N VAL A 606 24.90 6.23 -0.95
CA VAL A 606 24.37 5.44 -2.07
C VAL A 606 25.49 4.68 -2.78
N ARG A 607 26.64 5.33 -2.99
CA ARG A 607 27.81 4.69 -3.61
C ARG A 607 28.26 3.44 -2.86
N LYS A 608 28.42 3.54 -1.53
CA LYS A 608 28.80 2.40 -0.68
C LYS A 608 27.77 1.28 -0.73
N ALA A 609 26.48 1.62 -0.75
CA ALA A 609 25.40 0.64 -0.83
C ALA A 609 25.42 -0.14 -2.16
N CYS A 610 25.58 0.56 -3.29
CA CYS A 610 25.70 -0.10 -4.59
C CYS A 610 26.98 -0.96 -4.68
N GLU A 611 28.10 -0.47 -4.16
CA GLU A 611 29.36 -1.21 -4.13
C GLU A 611 29.27 -2.47 -3.25
N PHE A 612 28.58 -2.37 -2.11
CA PHE A 612 28.27 -3.52 -1.26
C PHE A 612 27.48 -4.58 -2.04
N LEU A 613 26.37 -4.20 -2.67
CA LEU A 613 25.54 -5.15 -3.43
C LEU A 613 26.34 -5.78 -4.58
N VAL A 614 27.02 -4.98 -5.40
CA VAL A 614 27.84 -5.53 -6.51
C VAL A 614 28.94 -6.46 -5.99
N GLY A 615 29.54 -6.17 -4.83
CA GLY A 615 30.52 -7.04 -4.18
C GLY A 615 29.96 -8.38 -3.68
N LYS A 616 28.63 -8.53 -3.62
CA LYS A 616 27.93 -9.76 -3.23
C LYS A 616 27.29 -10.52 -4.40
N GLN A 617 27.41 -10.03 -5.63
CA GLN A 617 26.88 -10.73 -6.80
C GLN A 617 27.69 -12.01 -7.07
N ARG A 618 27.00 -13.13 -7.27
CA ARG A 618 27.62 -14.43 -7.61
C ARG A 618 27.84 -14.60 -9.12
N GLY A 619 28.61 -15.62 -9.47
CA GLY A 619 29.02 -15.88 -10.87
C GLY A 619 27.87 -16.21 -11.83
N ASP A 620 26.73 -16.67 -11.31
CA ASP A 620 25.49 -16.89 -12.06
C ASP A 620 24.67 -15.60 -12.27
N GLY A 621 25.09 -14.49 -11.66
CA GLY A 621 24.45 -13.18 -11.77
C GLY A 621 23.50 -12.83 -10.62
N GLY A 622 23.26 -13.72 -9.67
CA GLY A 622 22.28 -13.52 -8.61
C GLY A 622 22.88 -13.11 -7.26
N TRP A 623 21.98 -12.92 -6.28
CA TRP A 623 22.29 -12.68 -4.87
C TRP A 623 21.62 -13.73 -4.00
N GLY A 624 22.24 -14.11 -2.89
CA GLY A 624 21.73 -15.12 -1.97
C GLY A 624 22.16 -14.88 -0.53
N GLU A 625 21.23 -14.50 0.34
CA GLU A 625 21.39 -14.34 1.78
C GLU A 625 20.66 -15.44 2.54
N SER A 626 21.32 -16.03 3.53
CA SER A 626 20.69 -16.95 4.47
C SER A 626 19.90 -16.16 5.52
N TYR A 627 18.84 -16.75 6.08
CA TYR A 627 18.10 -16.20 7.24
C TYR A 627 19.04 -15.85 8.42
N ARG A 628 20.18 -16.54 8.53
CA ARG A 628 21.22 -16.28 9.53
C ARG A 628 21.83 -14.87 9.43
N SER A 629 21.65 -14.18 8.30
CA SER A 629 22.00 -12.77 8.17
C SER A 629 21.23 -11.91 9.16
N CYS A 630 19.95 -12.25 9.42
CA CYS A 630 19.12 -11.57 10.42
C CYS A 630 19.61 -11.87 11.84
N GLU A 631 19.99 -13.12 12.13
CA GLU A 631 20.48 -13.52 13.46
C GLU A 631 21.82 -12.85 13.83
N THR A 632 22.71 -12.72 12.84
CA THR A 632 24.08 -12.25 13.07
C THR A 632 24.24 -10.74 12.88
N GLY A 633 23.28 -10.09 12.21
CA GLY A 633 23.40 -8.70 11.80
C GLY A 633 24.53 -8.45 10.79
N GLU A 634 24.98 -9.49 10.11
CA GLU A 634 26.06 -9.47 9.12
C GLU A 634 25.68 -10.33 7.92
N TRP A 635 26.27 -10.09 6.75
CA TRP A 635 25.94 -10.86 5.55
C TRP A 635 26.39 -12.32 5.70
N VAL A 636 25.43 -13.24 5.72
CA VAL A 636 25.67 -14.68 5.64
C VAL A 636 25.22 -15.17 4.26
N GLU A 637 26.19 -15.59 3.44
CA GLU A 637 25.94 -16.09 2.10
C GLU A 637 25.08 -17.36 2.13
N HIS A 638 24.03 -17.41 1.31
CA HIS A 638 23.25 -18.62 1.11
C HIS A 638 23.96 -19.57 0.13
N GLU A 639 23.69 -20.88 0.23
CA GLU A 639 24.30 -21.89 -0.64
C GLU A 639 24.00 -21.64 -2.12
N GLN A 640 22.80 -21.14 -2.41
CA GLN A 640 22.30 -20.78 -3.74
C GLN A 640 21.85 -19.32 -3.78
N THR A 641 21.97 -18.67 -4.94
CA THR A 641 21.31 -17.38 -5.19
C THR A 641 19.79 -17.54 -5.19
N GLN A 642 19.07 -16.51 -4.78
CA GLN A 642 17.63 -16.48 -4.67
C GLN A 642 17.02 -15.46 -5.65
N VAL A 643 15.90 -15.78 -6.28
CA VAL A 643 15.23 -14.96 -7.30
C VAL A 643 14.72 -13.66 -6.69
N VAL A 644 14.11 -13.68 -5.51
CA VAL A 644 13.53 -12.46 -4.90
C VAL A 644 14.64 -11.55 -4.38
N GLN A 645 15.66 -12.09 -3.72
CA GLN A 645 16.82 -11.30 -3.29
C GLN A 645 17.59 -10.72 -4.49
N THR A 646 17.66 -11.45 -5.60
CA THR A 646 18.20 -10.93 -6.87
C THR A 646 17.35 -9.78 -7.40
N ALA A 647 16.02 -9.87 -7.34
CA ALA A 647 15.12 -8.79 -7.73
C ALA A 647 15.34 -7.54 -6.85
N TRP A 648 15.46 -7.70 -5.53
CA TRP A 648 15.75 -6.60 -4.60
C TRP A 648 17.07 -5.90 -4.92
N ALA A 649 18.14 -6.67 -5.12
CA ALA A 649 19.45 -6.11 -5.49
C ALA A 649 19.39 -5.35 -6.82
N VAL A 650 18.69 -5.89 -7.82
CA VAL A 650 18.49 -5.24 -9.12
C VAL A 650 17.73 -3.92 -8.97
N ILE A 651 16.60 -3.92 -8.26
CA ILE A 651 15.78 -2.72 -8.00
C ILE A 651 16.61 -1.66 -7.26
N ALA A 652 17.34 -2.07 -6.22
CA ALA A 652 18.23 -1.22 -5.44
C ALA A 652 19.29 -0.53 -6.33
N LEU A 653 19.96 -1.27 -7.21
CA LEU A 653 20.97 -0.73 -8.13
C LEU A 653 20.35 0.24 -9.16
N ILE A 654 19.11 0.01 -9.58
CA ILE A 654 18.36 0.90 -10.47
C ILE A 654 18.04 2.22 -9.78
N HIS A 655 17.50 2.20 -8.56
CA HIS A 655 17.24 3.41 -7.76
C HIS A 655 18.52 4.17 -7.45
N GLY A 656 19.60 3.46 -7.10
CA GLY A 656 20.92 4.03 -6.90
C GLY A 656 21.55 4.63 -8.16
N ARG A 657 21.00 4.37 -9.36
CA ARG A 657 21.57 4.74 -10.67
C ARG A 657 23.01 4.27 -10.83
N TYR A 658 23.27 3.01 -10.48
CA TYR A 658 24.60 2.42 -10.59
C TYR A 658 25.13 2.53 -12.05
N PRO A 659 26.37 3.00 -12.28
CA PRO A 659 26.82 3.40 -13.61
C PRO A 659 27.08 2.24 -14.58
N LYS A 660 27.32 1.02 -14.09
CA LYS A 660 27.60 -0.14 -14.95
C LYS A 660 26.34 -1.01 -15.11
N ARG A 661 25.95 -1.27 -16.36
CA ARG A 661 24.76 -2.08 -16.68
C ARG A 661 24.95 -3.56 -16.44
N GLU A 662 26.17 -4.07 -16.62
CA GLU A 662 26.45 -5.51 -16.61
C GLU A 662 25.94 -6.25 -15.34
N PRO A 663 26.14 -5.77 -14.09
CA PRO A 663 25.58 -6.44 -12.92
C PRO A 663 24.05 -6.52 -12.92
N ILE A 664 23.38 -5.47 -13.39
CA ILE A 664 21.92 -5.42 -13.49
C ILE A 664 21.43 -6.41 -14.55
N GLU A 665 22.05 -6.41 -15.73
CA GLU A 665 21.68 -7.31 -16.84
C GLU A 665 21.88 -8.79 -16.47
N LYS A 666 22.93 -9.12 -15.71
CA LYS A 666 23.15 -10.49 -15.20
C LYS A 666 22.07 -10.93 -14.21
N GLY A 667 21.68 -10.06 -13.27
CA GLY A 667 20.61 -10.37 -12.32
C GLY A 667 19.26 -10.57 -13.02
N VAL A 668 18.94 -9.70 -13.97
CA VAL A 668 17.72 -9.82 -14.79
C VAL A 668 17.73 -11.10 -15.62
N LYS A 669 18.87 -11.44 -16.22
CA LYS A 669 19.02 -12.69 -16.96
C LYS A 669 18.78 -13.91 -16.07
N LEU A 670 19.33 -13.95 -14.86
CA LEU A 670 19.10 -15.05 -13.92
C LEU A 670 17.61 -15.20 -13.59
N ILE A 671 16.93 -14.09 -13.30
CA ILE A 671 15.49 -14.09 -13.04
C ILE A 671 14.71 -14.67 -14.22
N MET A 672 15.01 -14.24 -15.45
CA MET A 672 14.36 -14.73 -16.65
C MET A 672 14.65 -16.22 -16.91
N ASP A 673 15.90 -16.64 -16.72
CA ASP A 673 16.35 -18.02 -16.96
C ASP A 673 15.70 -19.01 -15.97
N ARG A 674 15.24 -18.54 -14.81
CA ARG A 674 14.51 -19.35 -13.79
C ARG A 674 12.99 -19.30 -13.90
N GLN A 675 12.43 -18.57 -14.86
CA GLN A 675 10.98 -18.52 -15.06
C GLN A 675 10.45 -19.87 -15.57
N LEU A 676 9.40 -20.38 -14.93
CA LEU A 676 8.75 -21.63 -15.30
C LEU A 676 7.86 -21.48 -16.56
N PRO A 677 7.52 -22.58 -17.26
CA PRO A 677 6.72 -22.53 -18.48
C PRO A 677 5.34 -21.89 -18.30
N ASP A 678 4.69 -22.04 -17.15
CA ASP A 678 3.38 -21.42 -16.84
C ASP A 678 3.47 -19.91 -16.53
N GLY A 679 4.70 -19.37 -16.45
CA GLY A 679 4.98 -17.97 -16.12
C GLY A 679 5.35 -17.74 -14.65
N SER A 680 5.18 -18.74 -13.78
CA SER A 680 5.55 -18.65 -12.37
C SER A 680 7.06 -18.75 -12.14
N TRP A 681 7.48 -18.60 -10.89
CA TRP A 681 8.81 -18.95 -10.42
C TRP A 681 8.68 -19.98 -9.30
N ALA A 682 9.64 -20.90 -9.23
CA ALA A 682 9.69 -21.83 -8.12
C ALA A 682 10.00 -21.03 -6.83
N GLN A 683 9.21 -21.24 -5.77
CA GLN A 683 9.66 -20.86 -4.41
C GLN A 683 11.05 -21.48 -4.13
N GLU A 684 11.95 -20.70 -3.54
CA GLU A 684 13.30 -21.12 -3.15
C GLU A 684 13.39 -21.08 -1.61
N ALA A 685 14.50 -20.59 -1.03
CA ALA A 685 14.61 -20.43 0.42
C ALA A 685 13.57 -19.44 0.97
N VAL A 686 13.41 -19.42 2.29
CA VAL A 686 12.60 -18.40 2.97
C VAL A 686 13.29 -17.04 2.81
N GLU A 687 12.52 -16.03 2.42
CA GLU A 687 13.00 -14.68 2.13
C GLU A 687 12.32 -13.61 3.04
N ASP A 688 11.41 -14.04 3.92
CA ASP A 688 10.31 -13.27 4.53
C ASP A 688 9.21 -12.84 3.51
N HIS A 689 8.02 -12.58 4.02
CA HIS A 689 6.73 -12.89 3.41
C HIS A 689 6.23 -11.96 2.28
N SER A 690 6.79 -12.04 1.07
CA SER A 690 6.12 -11.57 -0.17
C SER A 690 6.86 -11.99 -1.45
N SER A 691 6.92 -13.29 -1.76
CA SER A 691 7.79 -13.81 -2.82
C SER A 691 7.24 -13.75 -4.26
N PHE A 692 6.00 -13.30 -4.50
CA PHE A 692 5.44 -13.27 -5.87
C PHE A 692 5.27 -11.87 -6.48
N THR A 693 5.26 -10.81 -5.67
CA THR A 693 4.84 -9.47 -6.11
C THR A 693 5.97 -8.64 -6.73
N MET A 694 7.24 -8.90 -6.38
CA MET A 694 8.37 -8.03 -6.73
C MET A 694 9.11 -8.38 -8.03
N LEU A 695 8.68 -9.43 -8.73
CA LEU A 695 9.25 -9.81 -10.04
C LEU A 695 8.87 -8.86 -11.19
N PHE A 696 7.93 -7.93 -10.97
CA PHE A 696 7.31 -7.14 -12.05
C PHE A 696 7.68 -5.66 -12.13
N SER A 697 8.23 -5.01 -11.09
CA SER A 697 8.55 -3.55 -11.09
C SER A 697 9.63 -3.13 -12.13
N PHE A 698 10.14 -4.07 -12.92
CA PHE A 698 11.23 -3.85 -13.86
C PHE A 698 10.88 -3.09 -15.16
N CYS A 699 9.62 -3.09 -15.63
CA CYS A 699 9.41 -2.87 -17.07
C CYS A 699 9.37 -1.44 -17.61
N ARG A 700 9.38 -0.39 -16.76
CA ARG A 700 9.50 0.99 -17.28
C ARG A 700 10.91 1.57 -17.17
N HIS A 701 11.73 1.10 -16.23
CA HIS A 701 13.07 1.67 -16.00
C HIS A 701 14.08 1.36 -17.11
N HIS A 702 13.91 0.25 -17.85
CA HIS A 702 14.81 -0.09 -18.98
C HIS A 702 14.32 0.40 -20.34
N VAL A 703 13.01 0.50 -20.60
CA VAL A 703 12.49 1.01 -21.89
C VAL A 703 12.53 2.54 -21.96
N ALA A 704 12.30 3.23 -20.84
CA ALA A 704 12.39 4.70 -20.80
C ALA A 704 13.86 5.20 -20.84
N ARG A 705 14.81 4.52 -20.18
CA ARG A 705 16.22 5.00 -20.14
C ARG A 705 17.16 4.41 -21.18
N SER A 706 16.82 3.31 -21.86
CA SER A 706 17.58 2.89 -23.05
C SER A 706 17.29 3.81 -24.24
N SER A 707 16.08 4.36 -24.35
CA SER A 707 15.73 5.40 -25.31
C SER A 707 16.18 6.79 -24.87
N GLU A 708 16.00 7.19 -23.59
CA GLU A 708 16.46 8.50 -23.11
C GLU A 708 17.98 8.62 -22.92
N GLY A 709 18.68 7.53 -22.59
CA GLY A 709 20.15 7.51 -22.43
C GLY A 709 20.91 7.57 -23.75
N PHE A 710 20.34 6.99 -24.81
CA PHE A 710 20.90 7.09 -26.16
C PHE A 710 20.50 8.41 -26.85
N ALA A 711 19.28 8.92 -26.57
CA ALA A 711 18.85 10.24 -27.05
C ALA A 711 19.58 11.41 -26.35
N ARG A 712 19.90 11.32 -25.05
CA ARG A 712 20.66 12.36 -24.31
C ARG A 712 22.14 12.43 -24.68
N SER A 713 22.73 11.32 -25.12
CA SER A 713 24.12 11.29 -25.60
C SER A 713 24.27 11.92 -27.00
N LEU A 714 23.19 12.01 -27.78
CA LEU A 714 23.14 12.70 -29.08
C LEU A 714 22.60 14.14 -29.00
N THR A 715 21.95 14.53 -27.91
CA THR A 715 21.44 15.92 -27.71
C THR A 715 22.37 16.83 -26.91
N THR A 716 23.53 16.33 -26.46
CA THR A 716 24.61 17.21 -25.97
C THR A 716 25.35 17.92 -27.13
N ILE A 717 24.94 17.66 -28.39
CA ILE A 717 25.31 18.45 -29.57
C ILE A 717 24.04 18.80 -30.36
N ARG A 718 23.21 19.70 -29.83
CA ARG A 718 22.45 20.71 -30.60
C ARG A 718 21.62 21.56 -29.64
N GLY A 719 21.69 22.87 -29.86
CA GLY A 719 21.23 23.90 -28.95
C GLY A 719 19.73 23.91 -28.63
N SER A 720 19.45 24.64 -27.56
CA SER A 720 18.15 25.12 -27.07
C SER A 720 17.12 25.46 -28.15
N THR A 721 15.88 24.98 -27.99
CA THR A 721 14.63 25.72 -28.29
C THR A 721 13.40 25.08 -27.62
N SER A 722 12.37 25.89 -27.43
CA SER A 722 11.16 25.71 -26.61
C SER A 722 9.95 25.12 -27.37
N GLU A 723 9.81 23.79 -27.46
CA GLU A 723 8.70 23.18 -28.25
C GLU A 723 7.83 22.11 -27.55
N ASN A 724 8.02 21.79 -26.27
CA ASN A 724 7.35 20.63 -25.65
C ASN A 724 5.88 20.81 -25.19
N ALA A 725 5.25 21.98 -25.37
CA ALA A 725 3.82 22.17 -25.04
C ALA A 725 2.87 21.89 -26.22
N ALA A 726 3.38 21.86 -27.46
CA ALA A 726 2.57 21.72 -28.67
C ALA A 726 2.11 20.28 -28.95
N SER A 727 2.75 19.27 -28.37
CA SER A 727 2.54 17.86 -28.75
C SER A 727 1.36 17.16 -28.06
N SER A 728 0.68 17.81 -27.10
CA SER A 728 -0.50 17.25 -26.39
C SER A 728 -1.84 17.79 -26.90
N ALA A 729 -1.83 18.87 -27.69
CA ALA A 729 -3.04 19.54 -28.16
C ALA A 729 -3.81 18.66 -29.15
N GLN A 730 -5.13 18.57 -28.95
CA GLN A 730 -5.98 17.77 -29.83
C GLN A 730 -6.25 18.47 -31.17
N ILE A 731 -5.90 19.76 -31.30
CA ILE A 731 -5.98 20.52 -32.54
C ILE A 731 -4.60 21.11 -32.89
N PRO A 732 -4.30 21.36 -34.18
CA PRO A 732 -3.11 22.10 -34.56
C PRO A 732 -3.17 23.54 -34.01
N LEU A 733 -2.19 23.95 -33.20
CA LEU A 733 -2.17 25.28 -32.56
C LEU A 733 -1.29 26.32 -33.28
N HIS A 734 -0.52 25.88 -34.29
CA HIS A 734 0.41 26.75 -35.04
C HIS A 734 0.03 26.92 -36.52
N THR A 735 -0.97 26.20 -36.99
CA THR A 735 -1.47 26.30 -38.38
C THR A 735 -2.82 27.01 -38.39
N PRO A 736 -3.08 27.89 -39.37
CA PRO A 736 -4.34 28.63 -39.42
C PRO A 736 -5.55 27.69 -39.47
N LEU A 737 -6.63 28.09 -38.81
CA LEU A 737 -7.87 27.34 -38.67
C LEU A 737 -8.45 27.01 -40.05
N THR A 738 -8.86 25.75 -40.21
CA THR A 738 -9.55 25.22 -41.40
C THR A 738 -10.98 24.81 -41.02
N PRO A 739 -11.91 24.66 -41.98
CA PRO A 739 -13.27 24.14 -41.68
C PRO A 739 -13.24 22.82 -40.90
N ARG A 740 -12.31 21.91 -41.24
CA ARG A 740 -12.10 20.66 -40.51
C ARG A 740 -11.63 20.87 -39.06
N THR A 741 -10.79 21.87 -38.81
CA THR A 741 -10.34 22.21 -37.45
C THR A 741 -11.50 22.75 -36.62
N LEU A 742 -12.35 23.60 -37.20
CA LEU A 742 -13.55 24.12 -36.55
C LEU A 742 -14.54 23.00 -36.18
N LEU A 743 -14.77 22.03 -37.07
CA LEU A 743 -15.58 20.84 -36.76
C LEU A 743 -14.99 20.02 -35.61
N LYS A 744 -13.67 19.91 -35.54
CA LYS A 744 -12.99 19.23 -34.43
C LYS A 744 -13.17 19.99 -33.11
N ILE A 745 -13.03 21.31 -33.12
CA ILE A 745 -13.29 22.17 -31.95
C ILE A 745 -14.75 22.02 -31.49
N GLN A 746 -15.70 22.08 -32.42
CA GLN A 746 -17.13 21.88 -32.13
C GLN A 746 -17.39 20.49 -31.54
N TYR A 747 -16.78 19.44 -32.09
CA TYR A 747 -16.87 18.08 -31.55
C TYR A 747 -16.33 17.99 -30.11
N LEU A 748 -15.18 18.61 -29.82
CA LEU A 748 -14.58 18.63 -28.48
C LEU A 748 -15.46 19.39 -27.48
N LEU A 749 -16.00 20.54 -27.89
CA LEU A 749 -16.96 21.31 -27.08
C LEU A 749 -18.21 20.48 -26.78
N ASN A 750 -18.80 19.81 -27.78
CA ASN A 750 -19.96 18.93 -27.57
C ASN A 750 -19.66 17.77 -26.60
N LYS A 751 -18.51 17.10 -26.75
CA LYS A 751 -18.10 16.00 -25.86
C LYS A 751 -17.92 16.47 -24.41
N SER A 752 -17.39 17.67 -24.20
CA SER A 752 -17.20 18.24 -22.87
C SER A 752 -18.53 18.53 -22.15
N VAL A 753 -19.59 18.91 -22.89
CA VAL A 753 -20.93 19.12 -22.33
C VAL A 753 -21.52 17.79 -21.84
N VAL A 754 -21.47 16.72 -22.64
CA VAL A 754 -22.02 15.39 -22.29
C VAL A 754 -21.36 14.81 -21.03
N ASN A 755 -20.03 14.94 -20.91
CA ASN A 755 -19.32 14.48 -19.72
C ASN A 755 -19.66 15.28 -18.45
N THR A 756 -20.15 16.52 -18.60
CA THR A 756 -20.52 17.34 -17.43
C THR A 756 -21.94 17.00 -16.96
N THR A 757 -22.86 16.63 -17.87
CA THR A 757 -24.24 16.23 -17.52
C THR A 757 -24.33 14.88 -16.77
N THR A 758 -23.35 13.97 -16.95
CA THR A 758 -23.29 12.70 -16.20
C THR A 758 -22.54 12.81 -14.86
N THR A 759 -21.89 13.95 -14.59
CA THR A 759 -21.01 14.15 -13.42
C THR A 759 -21.44 15.33 -12.53
N SER A 760 -22.66 15.85 -12.71
CA SER A 760 -23.17 17.01 -11.96
C SER A 760 -24.39 16.65 -11.11
N ALA A 761 -24.15 15.86 -10.07
CA ALA A 761 -25.06 15.74 -8.93
C ALA A 761 -24.29 15.85 -7.60
N VAL A 762 -23.27 16.73 -7.54
CA VAL A 762 -22.70 17.18 -6.27
C VAL A 762 -22.33 18.67 -6.38
N HIS A 763 -23.24 19.51 -5.89
CA HIS A 763 -23.06 20.87 -5.36
C HIS A 763 -22.56 22.00 -6.28
N TYR A 764 -23.51 22.70 -6.90
CA TYR A 764 -23.61 24.17 -6.89
C TYR A 764 -25.10 24.61 -6.94
N HIS A 765 -25.93 24.12 -6.02
CA HIS A 765 -27.19 24.81 -5.70
C HIS A 765 -26.92 25.80 -4.56
N ARG A 766 -26.68 27.06 -4.94
CA ARG A 766 -26.84 28.24 -4.08
C ARG A 766 -27.87 29.12 -4.75
N ASP A 767 -29.09 29.12 -4.20
CA ASP A 767 -30.16 30.10 -4.39
C ASP A 767 -30.26 30.75 -5.78
N ASP A 768 -31.00 30.11 -6.69
CA ASP A 768 -31.58 30.82 -7.84
C ASP A 768 -32.71 31.72 -7.30
N LYS A 769 -32.36 32.93 -6.87
CA LYS A 769 -33.34 34.01 -6.74
C LYS A 769 -33.80 34.38 -8.15
N GLU A 770 -35.10 34.26 -8.41
CA GLU A 770 -35.75 34.82 -9.60
C GLU A 770 -35.37 36.31 -9.74
N GLY A 771 -34.85 36.70 -10.92
CA GLY A 771 -34.56 38.09 -11.28
C GLY A 771 -33.08 38.49 -11.43
N THR A 772 -32.11 37.56 -11.40
CA THR A 772 -30.72 37.91 -11.74
C THR A 772 -30.53 38.05 -13.24
N ALA A 773 -30.14 39.25 -13.71
CA ALA A 773 -29.88 39.54 -15.11
C ALA A 773 -28.74 38.68 -15.69
N ASP A 774 -28.95 38.16 -16.90
CA ASP A 774 -28.01 37.33 -17.64
C ASP A 774 -27.21 38.17 -18.66
N ALA A 775 -25.97 37.75 -18.89
CA ALA A 775 -25.06 38.34 -19.87
C ALA A 775 -24.45 37.22 -20.71
N ALA A 776 -24.07 37.52 -21.94
CA ALA A 776 -23.42 36.58 -22.84
C ALA A 776 -22.17 37.22 -23.47
N VAL A 777 -21.09 36.45 -23.56
CA VAL A 777 -19.83 36.87 -24.17
C VAL A 777 -19.45 35.92 -25.29
N LEU A 778 -18.94 36.48 -26.39
CA LEU A 778 -18.41 35.69 -27.49
C LEU A 778 -16.92 35.39 -27.23
N ILE A 779 -16.48 34.15 -27.37
CA ILE A 779 -15.07 33.77 -27.45
C ILE A 779 -14.72 33.64 -28.95
N PRO A 780 -14.23 34.70 -29.59
CA PRO A 780 -14.04 34.76 -31.03
C PRO A 780 -12.74 34.08 -31.48
N LEU A 781 -12.85 32.92 -32.10
CA LEU A 781 -11.75 32.26 -32.80
C LEU A 781 -11.55 32.90 -34.18
N CYS A 782 -10.31 33.23 -34.55
CA CYS A 782 -10.01 33.74 -35.88
C CYS A 782 -8.55 33.47 -36.29
N ASN A 783 -8.30 33.58 -37.60
CA ASN A 783 -6.94 33.67 -38.13
C ASN A 783 -6.57 35.14 -38.30
N VAL A 784 -5.41 35.57 -37.81
CA VAL A 784 -4.82 36.89 -38.10
C VAL A 784 -3.37 36.64 -38.48
N ASP A 785 -2.90 37.25 -39.58
CA ASP A 785 -1.55 37.00 -40.13
C ASP A 785 -1.20 35.52 -40.29
N ASN A 786 -2.18 34.71 -40.70
CA ASN A 786 -2.13 33.24 -40.83
C ASN A 786 -1.82 32.51 -39.51
N GLN A 787 -2.05 33.12 -38.36
CA GLN A 787 -1.94 32.50 -37.04
C GLN A 787 -3.32 32.29 -36.41
N PRO A 788 -3.63 31.08 -35.91
CA PRO A 788 -4.87 30.82 -35.21
C PRO A 788 -4.81 31.44 -33.80
N GLY A 789 -5.92 32.02 -33.34
CA GLY A 789 -5.98 32.57 -31.99
C GLY A 789 -7.35 33.09 -31.61
N ILE A 790 -7.36 33.90 -30.57
CA ILE A 790 -8.56 34.49 -29.99
C ILE A 790 -8.48 36.01 -30.10
N LEU A 791 -9.57 36.65 -30.51
CA LEU A 791 -9.70 38.11 -30.53
C LEU A 791 -10.14 38.63 -29.14
N PHE A 792 -9.48 39.67 -28.66
CA PHE A 792 -9.80 40.35 -27.40
C PHE A 792 -9.97 41.84 -27.61
N GLU A 793 -10.71 42.45 -26.70
CA GLU A 793 -10.84 43.90 -26.62
C GLU A 793 -10.34 44.43 -25.28
N VAL A 794 -9.93 45.70 -25.29
CA VAL A 794 -9.64 46.48 -24.09
C VAL A 794 -10.80 47.44 -23.90
N ARG A 795 -11.47 47.35 -22.75
CA ARG A 795 -12.64 48.18 -22.47
C ARG A 795 -12.28 49.65 -22.37
N GLY A 796 -13.12 50.50 -22.98
CA GLY A 796 -13.04 51.95 -22.97
C GLY A 796 -13.26 52.57 -21.59
N LYS A 797 -13.51 53.89 -21.55
CA LYS A 797 -13.78 54.64 -20.31
C LYS A 797 -15.21 54.40 -19.80
N LEU A 798 -15.47 53.16 -19.38
CA LEU A 798 -16.76 52.70 -18.85
C LEU A 798 -16.83 52.88 -17.32
N ARG A 799 -18.06 52.87 -16.79
CA ARG A 799 -18.33 53.06 -15.35
C ARG A 799 -17.78 51.91 -14.48
N THR A 800 -17.62 50.72 -15.06
CA THR A 800 -17.06 49.52 -14.42
C THR A 800 -16.11 48.83 -15.38
N HIS A 801 -15.04 48.21 -14.85
CA HIS A 801 -14.05 47.44 -15.64
C HIS A 801 -13.32 48.21 -16.75
N SER A 802 -13.17 49.54 -16.61
CA SER A 802 -12.43 50.36 -17.59
C SER A 802 -10.97 49.92 -17.68
N GLY A 803 -10.45 49.73 -18.90
CA GLY A 803 -9.07 49.30 -19.14
C GLY A 803 -8.81 47.80 -18.94
N GLU A 804 -9.81 47.00 -18.56
CA GLU A 804 -9.68 45.54 -18.47
C GLU A 804 -9.73 44.89 -19.86
N VAL A 805 -9.08 43.72 -19.99
CA VAL A 805 -9.16 42.89 -21.19
C VAL A 805 -10.36 41.94 -21.10
N SER A 806 -11.24 42.01 -22.08
CA SER A 806 -12.45 41.19 -22.15
C SER A 806 -12.69 40.59 -23.52
N PHE A 807 -13.62 39.64 -23.52
CA PHE A 807 -14.36 39.26 -24.71
C PHE A 807 -15.43 40.30 -25.03
N PRO A 808 -15.77 40.52 -26.31
CA PRO A 808 -16.94 41.29 -26.66
C PRO A 808 -18.21 40.61 -26.14
N GLY A 809 -19.15 41.40 -25.63
CA GLY A 809 -20.37 40.89 -25.03
C GLY A 809 -20.88 41.68 -23.84
N GLY A 810 -22.18 41.52 -23.58
CA GLY A 810 -22.90 42.37 -22.64
C GLY A 810 -24.12 41.68 -22.04
N LYS A 811 -24.98 42.51 -21.43
CA LYS A 811 -26.24 42.03 -20.87
C LYS A 811 -27.18 41.62 -21.98
N ILE A 812 -27.92 40.55 -21.75
CA ILE A 812 -28.98 40.11 -22.67
C ILE A 812 -30.17 41.06 -22.47
N ASP A 813 -30.67 41.67 -23.55
CA ASP A 813 -31.88 42.50 -23.52
C ASP A 813 -33.12 41.63 -23.83
N ASP A 814 -33.57 40.94 -22.79
CA ASP A 814 -34.79 40.12 -22.77
C ASP A 814 -36.06 40.98 -22.57
N ILE A 815 -35.94 42.13 -21.91
CA ILE A 815 -37.03 43.05 -21.58
C ILE A 815 -37.64 43.68 -22.84
N ASN A 816 -36.81 44.08 -23.81
CA ASN A 816 -37.28 44.66 -25.07
C ASN A 816 -37.46 43.62 -26.19
N GLN A 817 -37.26 42.32 -25.91
CA GLN A 817 -37.25 41.20 -26.87
C GLN A 817 -36.29 41.41 -28.06
N ILE A 818 -35.20 42.16 -27.84
CA ILE A 818 -34.19 42.38 -28.88
C ILE A 818 -33.38 41.10 -29.08
N ASP A 819 -33.00 40.44 -27.98
CA ASP A 819 -32.23 39.20 -28.00
C ASP A 819 -33.17 37.99 -27.81
N LYS A 820 -33.28 37.12 -28.83
CA LYS A 820 -34.13 35.90 -28.75
C LYS A 820 -33.41 34.73 -28.07
N SER A 821 -32.10 34.83 -27.95
CA SER A 821 -31.21 33.86 -27.33
C SER A 821 -29.95 34.53 -26.78
N PRO A 822 -29.22 33.90 -25.85
CA PRO A 822 -27.93 34.39 -25.39
C PRO A 822 -26.91 34.58 -26.53
N GLU A 823 -26.97 33.75 -27.57
CA GLU A 823 -26.15 33.91 -28.77
C GLU A 823 -26.44 35.21 -29.50
N ASP A 824 -27.72 35.58 -29.63
CA ASP A 824 -28.12 36.85 -30.26
C ASP A 824 -27.55 38.04 -29.49
N GLY A 825 -27.58 37.99 -28.15
CA GLY A 825 -26.99 39.02 -27.29
C GLY A 825 -25.47 39.13 -27.47
N ALA A 826 -24.74 38.02 -27.46
CA ALA A 826 -23.29 38.04 -27.67
C ALA A 826 -22.92 38.54 -29.08
N ILE A 827 -23.67 38.14 -30.11
CA ILE A 827 -23.46 38.54 -31.50
C ILE A 827 -23.79 40.03 -31.71
N ARG A 828 -24.90 40.51 -31.14
CA ARG A 828 -25.30 41.92 -31.20
C ARG A 828 -24.23 42.81 -30.57
N GLU A 829 -23.81 42.49 -29.35
CA GLU A 829 -22.78 43.26 -28.64
C GLU A 829 -21.45 43.20 -29.39
N THR A 830 -21.05 42.05 -29.95
CA THR A 830 -19.85 41.96 -30.80
C THR A 830 -19.94 42.87 -32.03
N TRP A 831 -21.12 43.00 -32.64
CA TRP A 831 -21.32 43.90 -33.76
C TRP A 831 -21.27 45.37 -33.32
N GLU A 832 -21.88 45.70 -32.18
CA GLU A 832 -21.92 47.06 -31.61
C GLU A 832 -20.53 47.53 -31.13
N GLU A 833 -19.77 46.67 -30.45
CA GLU A 833 -18.49 46.99 -29.81
C GLU A 833 -17.34 47.03 -30.83
N ILE A 834 -17.23 46.02 -31.69
CA ILE A 834 -16.06 45.83 -32.59
C ILE A 834 -16.41 45.77 -34.09
N GLY A 835 -17.67 45.97 -34.46
CA GLY A 835 -18.08 46.19 -35.85
C GLY A 835 -18.17 44.92 -36.71
N ILE A 836 -18.15 43.72 -36.11
CA ILE A 836 -18.21 42.45 -36.85
C ILE A 836 -19.67 42.07 -37.09
N PRO A 837 -20.13 42.04 -38.35
CA PRO A 837 -21.54 41.78 -38.64
C PRO A 837 -21.92 40.33 -38.31
N PRO A 838 -23.18 40.08 -37.90
CA PRO A 838 -23.65 38.73 -37.53
C PRO A 838 -23.38 37.64 -38.57
N ASN A 839 -23.40 37.98 -39.86
CA ASN A 839 -23.15 37.03 -40.96
C ASN A 839 -21.68 36.62 -41.14
N GLN A 840 -20.77 37.17 -40.34
CA GLN A 840 -19.37 36.77 -40.25
C GLN A 840 -19.08 35.89 -39.02
N ILE A 841 -20.04 35.71 -38.12
CA ILE A 841 -19.87 34.96 -36.87
C ILE A 841 -20.56 33.59 -37.02
N HIS A 842 -19.76 32.53 -36.94
CA HIS A 842 -20.23 31.15 -36.99
C HIS A 842 -20.15 30.54 -35.59
N THR A 843 -21.29 30.41 -34.91
CA THR A 843 -21.35 29.83 -33.56
C THR A 843 -21.01 28.34 -33.58
N LEU A 844 -19.97 27.93 -32.86
CA LEU A 844 -19.57 26.53 -32.77
C LEU A 844 -20.35 25.81 -31.68
N ASN A 845 -20.34 26.36 -30.45
CA ASN A 845 -21.11 25.83 -29.34
C ASN A 845 -21.26 26.85 -28.20
N ARG A 846 -22.30 26.69 -27.39
CA ARG A 846 -22.47 27.36 -26.10
C ARG A 846 -21.85 26.53 -24.98
N MET A 847 -21.21 27.18 -24.02
CA MET A 847 -20.59 26.53 -22.87
C MET A 847 -21.49 26.62 -21.63
N ASP A 848 -22.72 26.11 -21.71
CA ASP A 848 -23.76 26.25 -20.67
C ASP A 848 -23.34 25.69 -19.29
N ALA A 849 -22.65 24.55 -19.28
CA ALA A 849 -22.17 23.92 -18.05
C ALA A 849 -21.11 24.73 -17.29
N TRP A 850 -20.58 25.80 -17.90
CA TRP A 850 -19.55 26.67 -17.32
C TRP A 850 -20.04 28.12 -17.17
N ARG A 851 -21.35 28.31 -17.07
CA ARG A 851 -21.95 29.59 -16.72
C ARG A 851 -21.45 30.04 -15.34
N GLU A 852 -20.95 31.25 -15.25
CA GLU A 852 -20.30 31.76 -14.03
C GLU A 852 -20.80 33.15 -13.66
N ARG A 853 -20.79 33.49 -12.37
CA ARG A 853 -21.17 34.83 -11.90
C ARG A 853 -20.02 35.83 -12.02
N SER A 854 -20.27 37.01 -12.58
CA SER A 854 -19.33 38.13 -12.47
C SER A 854 -19.20 38.57 -11.00
N LEU A 855 -18.16 39.35 -10.67
CA LEU A 855 -18.01 39.92 -9.33
C LEU A 855 -19.20 40.81 -8.92
N MET A 856 -19.94 41.32 -9.91
CA MET A 856 -21.16 42.12 -9.71
C MET A 856 -22.45 41.28 -9.69
N GLY A 857 -22.35 39.95 -9.74
CA GLY A 857 -23.46 39.02 -9.56
C GLY A 857 -24.23 38.63 -10.84
N LEU A 858 -23.89 39.19 -12.01
CA LEU A 858 -24.48 38.84 -13.31
C LEU A 858 -24.04 37.43 -13.70
N ARG A 859 -24.94 36.59 -14.23
CA ARG A 859 -24.55 35.28 -14.77
C ARG A 859 -24.07 35.48 -16.21
N VAL A 860 -22.83 35.13 -16.47
CA VAL A 860 -22.21 35.29 -17.78
C VAL A 860 -22.14 33.93 -18.46
N LEU A 861 -22.57 33.86 -19.70
CA LEU A 861 -22.54 32.66 -20.53
C LEU A 861 -21.50 32.82 -21.65
N PRO A 862 -20.49 31.94 -21.74
CA PRO A 862 -19.54 31.97 -22.86
C PRO A 862 -20.09 31.24 -24.08
N ILE A 863 -20.02 31.90 -25.23
CA ILE A 863 -20.38 31.36 -26.54
C ILE A 863 -19.11 31.27 -27.38
N VAL A 864 -18.72 30.08 -27.85
CA VAL A 864 -17.54 29.93 -28.72
C VAL A 864 -17.98 30.07 -30.17
N GLY A 865 -17.42 31.05 -30.88
CA GLY A 865 -17.71 31.29 -32.29
C GLY A 865 -16.44 31.50 -33.09
N TYR A 866 -16.55 31.31 -34.39
CA TYR A 866 -15.49 31.59 -35.35
C TYR A 866 -15.84 32.82 -36.20
N ILE A 867 -14.90 33.75 -36.36
CA ILE A 867 -15.07 34.93 -37.22
C ILE A 867 -14.46 34.67 -38.58
N SER A 868 -15.28 34.81 -39.63
CA SER A 868 -14.82 34.74 -41.02
C SER A 868 -14.76 36.11 -41.68
N PRO A 869 -13.71 36.45 -42.44
CA PRO A 869 -13.55 37.78 -43.04
C PRO A 869 -14.55 38.10 -44.17
N SER A 870 -15.29 37.12 -44.69
CA SER A 870 -16.34 37.33 -45.69
C SER A 870 -17.54 36.41 -45.49
N PRO A 871 -18.78 36.88 -45.71
CA PRO A 871 -19.97 36.02 -45.64
C PRO A 871 -19.85 34.91 -46.69
N ASN A 872 -20.06 33.64 -46.29
CA ASN A 872 -19.95 32.42 -47.12
C ASN A 872 -18.53 31.88 -47.40
N SER A 873 -17.53 32.20 -46.58
CA SER A 873 -16.20 31.58 -46.69
C SER A 873 -16.08 30.20 -46.00
N GLU A 874 -17.20 29.61 -45.57
CA GLU A 874 -17.26 28.21 -45.13
C GLU A 874 -17.06 27.27 -46.33
N GLY A 875 -15.81 26.86 -46.53
CA GLY A 875 -15.48 25.75 -47.43
C GLY A 875 -16.13 24.45 -46.98
N SER A 876 -16.19 23.46 -47.87
CA SER A 876 -16.69 22.11 -47.55
C SER A 876 -15.95 21.53 -46.32
N PRO A 877 -16.58 20.68 -45.49
CA PRO A 877 -15.91 19.95 -44.40
C PRO A 877 -14.65 19.17 -44.79
N ASN A 878 -14.52 18.83 -46.08
CA ASN A 878 -13.36 18.16 -46.67
C ASN A 878 -12.31 19.13 -47.23
N ASP A 879 -12.50 20.45 -47.08
CA ASP A 879 -11.54 21.46 -47.51
C ASP A 879 -10.39 21.57 -46.49
N PHE A 880 -9.17 21.39 -46.98
CA PHE A 880 -7.95 21.52 -46.20
C PHE A 880 -7.37 22.94 -46.27
N LYS A 881 -7.97 23.83 -47.07
CA LYS A 881 -7.51 25.21 -47.20
C LYS A 881 -7.77 25.98 -45.89
N PRO A 882 -6.76 26.73 -45.41
CA PRO A 882 -6.95 27.68 -44.32
C PRO A 882 -8.06 28.68 -44.61
N ILE A 883 -8.87 28.98 -43.61
CA ILE A 883 -9.84 30.06 -43.71
C ILE A 883 -9.05 31.39 -43.73
N PRO A 884 -9.40 32.38 -44.59
CA PRO A 884 -8.61 33.59 -44.73
C PRO A 884 -8.46 34.37 -43.41
N SER A 885 -7.35 35.10 -43.28
CA SER A 885 -7.08 35.90 -42.10
C SER A 885 -7.95 37.15 -42.05
N LEU A 886 -8.38 37.54 -40.85
CA LEU A 886 -9.08 38.77 -40.55
C LEU A 886 -8.09 39.93 -40.50
N ASP A 887 -8.39 41.01 -41.22
CA ASP A 887 -7.65 42.27 -41.14
C ASP A 887 -8.19 43.11 -39.98
N LEU A 888 -7.43 43.21 -38.89
CA LEU A 888 -7.82 43.97 -37.70
C LEU A 888 -8.04 45.46 -38.00
N SER A 889 -7.38 46.01 -39.02
CA SER A 889 -7.53 47.43 -39.39
C SER A 889 -8.88 47.74 -40.05
N SER A 890 -9.60 46.71 -40.50
CA SER A 890 -10.93 46.81 -41.10
C SER A 890 -12.07 46.86 -40.08
N LEU A 891 -11.78 46.61 -38.79
CA LEU A 891 -12.77 46.62 -37.71
C LEU A 891 -13.18 48.05 -37.36
N VAL A 892 -14.47 48.28 -37.16
CA VAL A 892 -15.03 49.59 -36.79
C VAL A 892 -15.39 49.53 -35.30
N LEU A 893 -14.52 50.08 -34.46
CA LEU A 893 -14.68 50.03 -33.00
C LEU A 893 -15.63 51.12 -32.51
N SER A 894 -16.46 50.79 -31.51
CA SER A 894 -17.22 51.77 -30.73
C SER A 894 -16.28 52.53 -29.78
N PRO A 895 -15.95 53.82 -30.04
CA PRO A 895 -14.99 54.55 -29.21
C PRO A 895 -15.51 54.83 -27.78
N LYS A 896 -16.80 54.56 -27.52
CA LYS A 896 -17.39 54.68 -26.19
C LYS A 896 -17.13 53.44 -25.33
N GLU A 897 -17.06 52.27 -25.95
CA GLU A 897 -17.03 50.97 -25.25
C GLU A 897 -15.71 50.26 -25.38
N VAL A 898 -14.99 50.47 -26.49
CA VAL A 898 -13.74 49.76 -26.82
C VAL A 898 -12.62 50.76 -27.04
N ALA A 899 -11.52 50.60 -26.30
CA ALA A 899 -10.30 51.38 -26.46
C ALA A 899 -9.35 50.75 -27.49
N HIS A 900 -9.29 49.42 -27.54
CA HIS A 900 -8.41 48.68 -28.44
C HIS A 900 -8.94 47.28 -28.72
N VAL A 901 -8.56 46.71 -29.87
CA VAL A 901 -8.78 45.30 -30.20
C VAL A 901 -7.44 44.70 -30.61
N PHE A 902 -7.15 43.49 -30.14
CA PHE A 902 -5.93 42.78 -30.48
C PHE A 902 -6.17 41.28 -30.59
N HIS A 903 -5.33 40.62 -31.40
CA HIS A 903 -5.32 39.17 -31.56
C HIS A 903 -4.26 38.55 -30.67
N LEU A 904 -4.63 37.48 -29.97
CA LEU A 904 -3.70 36.66 -29.20
C LEU A 904 -3.64 35.27 -29.81
N SER A 905 -2.51 34.94 -30.44
CA SER A 905 -2.29 33.63 -31.07
C SER A 905 -2.32 32.50 -30.03
N PHE A 906 -2.69 31.28 -30.44
CA PHE A 906 -2.59 30.12 -29.55
C PHE A 906 -1.14 29.87 -29.09
N THR A 907 -0.15 30.19 -29.93
CA THR A 907 1.27 30.14 -29.57
C THR A 907 1.59 31.11 -28.43
N ASP A 908 1.08 32.35 -28.49
CA ASP A 908 1.24 33.32 -27.40
C ASP A 908 0.52 32.86 -26.13
N LEU A 909 -0.69 32.31 -26.25
CA LEU A 909 -1.42 31.71 -25.12
C LEU A 909 -0.66 30.54 -24.48
N LEU A 910 0.16 29.80 -25.24
CA LEU A 910 0.98 28.72 -24.71
C LEU A 910 2.35 29.17 -24.17
N SER A 911 2.71 30.44 -24.33
CA SER A 911 4.04 30.91 -23.94
C SER A 911 4.20 30.94 -22.42
N SER A 912 5.13 30.12 -21.91
CA SER A 912 5.49 30.09 -20.48
C SER A 912 5.99 31.42 -19.92
N THR A 913 6.44 32.35 -20.78
CA THR A 913 6.86 33.70 -20.35
C THR A 913 5.68 34.64 -20.13
N ARG A 914 4.50 34.33 -20.71
CA ARG A 914 3.26 35.12 -20.56
C ARG A 914 2.33 34.52 -19.51
N LEU A 915 2.39 33.21 -19.27
CA LEU A 915 1.48 32.50 -18.38
C LEU A 915 1.87 32.62 -16.91
N ARG A 916 0.88 32.95 -16.07
CA ARG A 916 1.00 32.87 -14.61
C ARG A 916 -0.16 32.06 -14.05
N ARG A 917 0.13 31.22 -13.06
CA ARG A 917 -0.92 30.47 -12.35
C ARG A 917 -1.56 31.35 -11.29
N ASN A 918 -2.88 31.38 -11.28
CA ASN A 918 -3.67 32.10 -10.29
C ASN A 918 -4.90 31.26 -9.88
N LEU A 919 -5.65 31.69 -8.87
CA LEU A 919 -6.86 30.99 -8.40
C LEU A 919 -8.11 31.78 -8.77
N PHE A 920 -8.98 31.19 -9.58
CA PHE A 920 -10.27 31.75 -9.90
C PHE A 920 -11.14 31.65 -8.65
N ARG A 921 -11.55 32.83 -8.16
CA ARG A 921 -12.27 33.02 -6.88
C ARG A 921 -11.60 32.31 -5.67
N GLY A 922 -10.28 32.15 -5.70
CA GLY A 922 -9.51 31.54 -4.60
C GLY A 922 -9.65 30.02 -4.47
N LEU A 923 -10.33 29.33 -5.39
CA LEU A 923 -10.65 27.91 -5.27
C LEU A 923 -10.11 27.05 -6.42
N GLN A 924 -10.19 27.54 -7.67
CA GLN A 924 -9.86 26.73 -8.86
C GLN A 924 -8.65 27.30 -9.60
N PRO A 925 -7.64 26.49 -9.95
CA PRO A 925 -6.48 26.97 -10.67
C PRO A 925 -6.84 27.37 -12.10
N TYR A 926 -6.43 28.57 -12.50
CA TYR A 926 -6.54 29.13 -13.85
C TYR A 926 -5.28 29.89 -14.23
N TYR A 927 -5.12 30.19 -15.51
CA TYR A 927 -3.98 30.97 -15.99
C TYR A 927 -4.39 32.43 -16.25
N THR A 928 -3.56 33.37 -15.80
CA THR A 928 -3.54 34.73 -16.34
C THR A 928 -2.49 34.83 -17.43
N VAL A 929 -2.72 35.68 -18.42
CA VAL A 929 -1.84 35.83 -19.60
C VAL A 929 -1.41 37.28 -19.74
N ASP A 930 -0.10 37.54 -19.68
CA ASP A 930 0.47 38.88 -19.89
C ASP A 930 0.35 39.29 -21.37
N VAL A 931 -0.30 40.44 -21.59
CA VAL A 931 -0.60 41.00 -22.92
C VAL A 931 -0.12 42.46 -23.07
N ALA A 932 0.72 42.95 -22.16
CA ALA A 932 1.14 44.35 -22.15
C ALA A 932 1.89 44.79 -23.42
N ASP A 933 2.55 43.87 -24.13
CA ASP A 933 3.25 44.13 -25.39
C ASP A 933 2.34 44.15 -26.63
N LYS A 934 1.11 43.62 -26.51
CA LYS A 934 0.13 43.58 -27.60
C LYS A 934 -0.71 44.86 -27.70
N ILE A 935 -0.62 45.74 -26.71
CA ILE A 935 -1.49 46.90 -26.56
C ILE A 935 -0.62 48.17 -26.54
N PRO A 936 -0.91 49.19 -27.36
CA PRO A 936 -0.15 50.42 -27.35
C PRO A 936 -0.24 51.12 -25.97
N ARG A 937 0.90 51.55 -25.42
CA ARG A 937 0.97 52.16 -24.07
C ARG A 937 0.08 53.39 -23.85
N HIS A 938 -0.32 54.08 -24.92
CA HIS A 938 -1.18 55.27 -24.82
C HIS A 938 -2.68 54.93 -24.72
N THR A 939 -3.04 53.64 -24.84
CA THR A 939 -4.43 53.20 -24.90
C THR A 939 -5.02 52.89 -23.52
N VAL A 940 -4.18 52.73 -22.49
CA VAL A 940 -4.62 52.42 -21.11
C VAL A 940 -3.92 53.35 -20.13
N ASN A 941 -4.67 54.01 -19.23
CA ASN A 941 -4.11 54.77 -18.10
C ASN A 941 -3.71 53.77 -17.02
N LEU A 942 -2.52 53.17 -17.14
CA LEU A 942 -1.94 52.30 -16.12
C LEU A 942 -0.78 53.03 -15.43
N ASP A 943 -0.68 52.91 -14.11
CA ASP A 943 0.51 53.33 -13.37
C ASP A 943 1.70 52.42 -13.75
N ASP A 944 2.95 52.91 -13.63
CA ASP A 944 4.17 52.23 -14.13
C ASP A 944 4.41 50.81 -13.55
N ASP A 945 3.69 50.40 -12.50
CA ASP A 945 3.76 49.07 -11.86
C ASP A 945 2.58 48.13 -12.20
N ASP A 946 1.54 48.60 -12.90
CA ASP A 946 0.35 47.80 -13.21
C ASP A 946 0.55 46.95 -14.48
N ARG A 947 0.30 45.64 -14.36
CA ARG A 947 0.39 44.69 -15.49
C ARG A 947 -0.96 44.52 -16.17
N LEU A 948 -0.94 44.58 -17.49
CA LEU A 948 -2.13 44.32 -18.32
C LEU A 948 -2.17 42.84 -18.69
N GLU A 949 -3.08 42.11 -18.05
CA GLU A 949 -3.24 40.66 -18.22
C GLU A 949 -4.65 40.30 -18.71
N VAL A 950 -4.79 39.15 -19.37
CA VAL A 950 -6.07 38.44 -19.47
C VAL A 950 -6.27 37.71 -18.14
N TRP A 951 -7.18 38.19 -17.30
CA TRP A 951 -7.39 37.66 -15.94
C TRP A 951 -8.89 37.58 -15.59
N GLY A 952 -9.18 37.19 -14.36
CA GLY A 952 -10.55 37.15 -13.85
C GLY A 952 -11.43 36.16 -14.61
N LEU A 953 -12.65 36.58 -14.93
CA LEU A 953 -13.62 35.73 -15.64
C LEU A 953 -13.19 35.45 -17.09
N THR A 954 -12.60 36.44 -17.77
CA THR A 954 -12.05 36.27 -19.12
C THR A 954 -10.95 35.20 -19.14
N GLY A 955 -9.97 35.31 -18.24
CA GLY A 955 -8.89 34.31 -18.11
C GLY A 955 -9.39 32.92 -17.70
N TRP A 956 -10.45 32.85 -16.89
CA TRP A 956 -11.09 31.58 -16.55
C TRP A 956 -11.68 30.88 -17.77
N TYR A 957 -12.42 31.60 -18.62
CA TYR A 957 -12.99 31.05 -19.84
C TYR A 957 -11.94 30.67 -20.88
N VAL A 958 -10.85 31.44 -21.00
CA VAL A 958 -9.69 31.02 -21.81
C VAL A 958 -9.12 29.72 -21.26
N THR A 959 -8.97 29.60 -19.94
CA THR A 959 -8.46 28.36 -19.31
C THR A 959 -9.33 27.16 -19.63
N LEU A 960 -10.65 27.31 -19.52
CA LEU A 960 -11.59 26.24 -19.82
C LEU A 960 -11.54 25.85 -21.30
N LEU A 961 -11.53 26.83 -22.20
CA LEU A 961 -11.41 26.57 -23.64
C LEU A 961 -10.10 25.83 -23.95
N MET A 962 -8.95 26.31 -23.45
CA MET A 962 -7.65 25.68 -23.72
C MET A 962 -7.57 24.25 -23.17
N ARG A 963 -8.22 23.95 -22.05
CA ARG A 963 -8.36 22.57 -21.54
C ARG A 963 -9.20 21.69 -22.47
N VAL A 964 -10.32 22.20 -22.99
CA VAL A 964 -11.15 21.46 -23.97
C VAL A 964 -10.35 21.13 -25.23
N LEU A 965 -9.49 22.05 -25.66
CA LEU A 965 -8.62 21.87 -26.82
C LEU A 965 -7.41 20.95 -26.53
N GLY A 966 -7.22 20.52 -25.27
CA GLY A 966 -6.10 19.68 -24.84
C GLY A 966 -4.76 20.41 -24.75
N ALA A 967 -4.79 21.74 -24.66
CA ALA A 967 -3.62 22.61 -24.77
C ALA A 967 -3.04 23.04 -23.41
N TRP A 968 -3.84 23.06 -22.33
CA TRP A 968 -3.46 23.50 -20.96
C TRP A 968 -3.84 22.50 -19.87
#